data_AF-A0A926TEY7-F1
#
_entry.id   AF-A0A926TEY7-F1
#
_cell.length_a   1.000
_cell.length_b   1.000
_cell.length_c   1.000
_cell.angle_alpha   90.00
_cell.angle_beta   90.00
_cell.angle_gamma   90.00
#
_symmetry.space_group_name_H-M   'P 1'
#
loop_
_entity.id
_entity.type
_entity.pdbx_description
1 polymer ?
#
loop_
_entity_poly.entity_id
_entity_poly.type
_entity_poly.pdbx_seq_one_letter_code
_entity_poly.pdbx_strand_id
1 'polypeptide(L)'
;MNTDSATGLSTAFELNDRSLFRSHAFTELNSQFARSSSQVVAANLELNGAGGQKTFEIDRGSGNTTINNFGGAGARDKQTTAILAELDILKFEGVGLTAKNLLLAQQGSNLVVSFEGVSDVQVTLRNFQLENLDNYSATSLFGNIEFEGDLTIQDSFDVFDANWQRSQILAGQPNRVTFLNDLNNTVQGFDNSNDVINGQGGNDVIDGLSGNDLLRGNVGDDTLQGGAGNDTLRDGLGQDVLIGGSGGDVFVLAPSAGTDWIVDFSLSQPDRLGLANGLTFDQITIAQGTGANANNTLISTKAGELLAIVNGIVATALNNSAFLTLSNTGLVTSQGVQTMKVDVARDRFSVDGTGITIGVISDSFNNLNGAANDIASGDLPSNFGVIKDLTSGGTDEGRAMMQLIHDVAPGAKLLFRTGFPDQAAFAQGVQDLVNAGADIIVDDLVYPNEPMFQDGFLAQRVNQAVARGVAYFTSAGNNARESYENPFRSAGFYPSYGELHDFDPGAGVDFSQSVTIPVSARPLQISFQWDSPLGRSPNDLDIYLADRLNSRILAQTRTANVGGDPIEVLSFRNDGSYGSNEFNLLIGKREGAAPSRMKYIAISQEGFQINEYDRDRSTVFGHKNASGVAAVGAVPYFAPSRLESFSSLGGTQILFDQAGNWLSQPQLRPQPRFVAPDDTDTTFFSEQSPDRERNGFPNFPGTSAAAPHAAAVAALMLQANSELTPATLYKILENTAWDLDDPYTPGFDAGFDYASGYGLIQADRAIDSIINQLT
;
A
#
# COMPACT_ATOMS: atom_id res chain seq x y z
N MET A 1 5.88 -68.64 -27.49
CA MET A 1 6.58 -68.27 -28.74
C MET A 1 7.29 -66.96 -28.43
N ASN A 2 8.52 -67.05 -27.92
CA ASN A 2 9.78 -66.85 -28.67
C ASN A 2 9.85 -65.40 -29.19
N THR A 3 10.76 -64.52 -28.77
CA THR A 3 12.15 -64.67 -28.24
C THR A 3 12.48 -63.42 -27.39
N ASP A 4 13.15 -63.53 -26.24
CA ASP A 4 14.62 -63.53 -26.09
C ASP A 4 15.31 -62.37 -26.86
N SER A 5 16.20 -61.55 -26.31
CA SER A 5 17.06 -61.72 -25.12
C SER A 5 17.93 -60.47 -24.91
N ALA A 6 18.22 -60.16 -23.64
CA ALA A 6 19.53 -59.76 -23.09
C ALA A 6 20.16 -58.42 -23.58
N THR A 7 20.95 -57.64 -22.85
CA THR A 7 21.88 -57.78 -21.71
C THR A 7 22.07 -56.35 -21.16
N GLY A 8 22.23 -56.08 -19.86
CA GLY A 8 23.48 -56.32 -19.16
C GLY A 8 23.63 -55.37 -17.95
N LEU A 9 24.21 -55.93 -16.91
CA LEU A 9 24.47 -55.43 -15.56
C LEU A 9 25.67 -54.45 -15.48
N SER A 10 25.64 -53.51 -14.52
CA SER A 10 26.63 -53.29 -13.42
C SER A 10 26.46 -51.86 -12.87
N THR A 11 25.98 -51.67 -11.64
CA THR A 11 26.72 -51.49 -10.37
C THR A 11 27.90 -50.52 -10.43
N ALA A 12 27.78 -49.38 -9.72
CA ALA A 12 28.56 -49.06 -8.50
C ALA A 12 28.82 -47.54 -8.33
N PHE A 13 28.53 -47.03 -7.12
CA PHE A 13 29.23 -45.95 -6.39
C PHE A 13 29.23 -44.55 -7.07
N GLU A 14 29.14 -43.41 -6.40
CA GLU A 14 29.39 -43.00 -5.02
C GLU A 14 28.76 -41.60 -4.84
N LEU A 15 28.40 -41.26 -3.61
CA LEU A 15 28.02 -39.91 -3.21
C LEU A 15 29.16 -38.92 -3.49
N ASN A 16 28.85 -37.77 -4.10
CA ASN A 16 29.22 -36.46 -3.54
C ASN A 16 28.64 -35.30 -4.36
N ASP A 17 28.34 -34.24 -3.60
CA ASP A 17 28.02 -32.87 -4.03
C ASP A 17 26.56 -32.59 -4.46
N ARG A 18 25.69 -32.39 -3.46
CA ARG A 18 24.45 -31.60 -3.59
C ARG A 18 24.72 -30.17 -3.14
N SER A 19 25.49 -29.45 -3.94
CA SER A 19 25.39 -28.00 -4.04
C SER A 19 24.69 -27.70 -5.37
N LEU A 20 23.79 -26.70 -5.40
CA LEU A 20 22.92 -26.28 -6.52
C LEU A 20 21.52 -26.94 -6.55
N PHE A 21 20.63 -26.45 -5.70
CA PHE A 21 19.20 -26.41 -6.02
C PHE A 21 18.67 -25.00 -5.84
N ARG A 22 18.02 -24.50 -6.90
CA ARG A 22 17.21 -23.28 -7.04
C ARG A 22 17.93 -22.00 -7.48
N SER A 23 18.42 -22.02 -8.71
CA SER A 23 17.96 -21.03 -9.69
C SER A 23 17.54 -21.80 -10.95
N HIS A 24 16.50 -21.34 -11.64
CA HIS A 24 15.97 -21.91 -12.89
C HIS A 24 15.08 -23.17 -12.76
N ALA A 25 13.80 -22.94 -12.43
CA ALA A 25 12.70 -23.78 -12.89
C ALA A 25 11.36 -23.02 -12.79
N PHE A 26 11.22 -21.95 -13.57
CA PHE A 26 9.93 -21.37 -13.95
C PHE A 26 10.00 -21.05 -15.44
N THR A 27 10.16 -22.06 -16.29
CA THR A 27 10.09 -21.87 -17.76
C THR A 27 9.69 -23.10 -18.58
N GLU A 28 9.16 -24.18 -18.00
CA GLU A 28 8.66 -25.30 -18.80
C GLU A 28 7.40 -25.93 -18.20
N LEU A 29 6.25 -25.27 -18.38
CA LEU A 29 4.94 -25.91 -18.29
C LEU A 29 3.84 -25.26 -19.15
N ASN A 30 4.19 -24.39 -20.11
CA ASN A 30 3.20 -23.71 -20.99
C ASN A 30 3.12 -24.23 -22.43
N SER A 31 3.74 -25.36 -22.80
CA SER A 31 3.74 -25.82 -24.20
C SER A 31 2.62 -26.80 -24.59
N GLN A 32 1.62 -27.04 -23.74
CA GLN A 32 0.51 -27.95 -24.09
C GLN A 32 -0.90 -27.45 -23.72
N PHE A 33 -1.23 -26.17 -23.95
CA PHE A 33 -2.62 -25.77 -24.22
C PHE A 33 -2.66 -24.55 -25.15
N ALA A 34 -2.58 -24.78 -26.45
CA ALA A 34 -2.85 -23.77 -27.47
C ALA A 34 -4.36 -23.66 -27.72
N ARG A 35 -5.01 -22.72 -27.02
CA ARG A 35 -6.14 -21.90 -27.49
C ARG A 35 -6.08 -20.52 -26.81
N SER A 36 -6.24 -19.48 -27.66
CA SER A 36 -6.13 -18.02 -27.46
C SER A 36 -4.77 -17.47 -26.99
N SER A 37 -4.17 -16.66 -27.87
CA SER A 37 -2.87 -16.00 -27.74
C SER A 37 -2.93 -14.78 -26.82
N SER A 38 -2.50 -14.91 -25.57
CA SER A 38 -1.99 -13.78 -24.78
C SER A 38 -0.45 -13.73 -24.92
N GLN A 39 0.10 -12.54 -25.16
CA GLN A 39 1.53 -12.27 -25.03
C GLN A 39 1.70 -11.35 -23.84
N VAL A 40 2.32 -11.85 -22.76
CA VAL A 40 2.74 -11.04 -21.61
C VAL A 40 3.91 -10.16 -22.06
N VAL A 41 3.80 -8.84 -21.87
CA VAL A 41 4.75 -7.87 -22.44
C VAL A 41 5.88 -7.54 -21.44
N ALA A 42 7.12 -7.82 -21.84
CA ALA A 42 8.33 -7.31 -21.18
C ALA A 42 8.75 -5.94 -21.78
N ALA A 43 9.41 -5.08 -20.99
CA ALA A 43 9.74 -3.72 -21.37
C ALA A 43 10.56 -3.55 -22.66
N ASN A 44 10.24 -2.50 -23.44
CA ASN A 44 10.88 -2.11 -24.71
C ASN A 44 10.70 -3.09 -25.88
N LEU A 45 9.56 -3.79 -25.96
CA LEU A 45 9.25 -4.72 -27.06
C LEU A 45 8.52 -4.03 -28.23
N GLU A 46 8.89 -4.41 -29.46
CA GLU A 46 8.07 -4.15 -30.66
C GLU A 46 7.17 -5.37 -30.92
N LEU A 47 5.85 -5.16 -30.88
CA LEU A 47 4.81 -6.16 -31.08
C LEU A 47 4.10 -5.95 -32.44
N ASN A 48 3.32 -6.94 -32.87
CA ASN A 48 2.59 -6.91 -34.14
C ASN A 48 1.18 -7.47 -33.99
N GLY A 49 0.17 -6.64 -34.28
CA GLY A 49 -1.27 -6.98 -34.24
C GLY A 49 -1.81 -7.64 -35.52
N ALA A 50 -1.01 -7.76 -36.58
CA ALA A 50 -1.53 -8.26 -37.86
C ALA A 50 -2.11 -9.69 -37.76
N GLY A 51 -3.34 -9.87 -38.25
CA GLY A 51 -3.94 -11.16 -38.53
C GLY A 51 -4.79 -11.71 -37.38
N GLY A 52 -6.08 -11.34 -37.41
CA GLY A 52 -7.12 -11.74 -36.47
C GLY A 52 -6.94 -11.13 -35.08
N GLN A 53 -8.01 -11.12 -34.29
CA GLN A 53 -8.04 -10.51 -32.95
C GLN A 53 -6.90 -10.99 -32.04
N LYS A 54 -6.14 -10.04 -31.47
CA LYS A 54 -5.11 -10.25 -30.44
C LYS A 54 -5.50 -9.61 -29.12
N THR A 55 -4.96 -10.14 -28.03
CA THR A 55 -4.96 -9.49 -26.72
C THR A 55 -3.52 -9.26 -26.29
N PHE A 56 -3.18 -8.03 -25.97
CA PHE A 56 -1.90 -7.60 -25.43
C PHE A 56 -2.07 -7.25 -23.95
N GLU A 57 -1.44 -8.02 -23.08
CA GLU A 57 -1.48 -7.80 -21.63
C GLU A 57 -0.35 -6.84 -21.25
N ILE A 58 -0.72 -5.69 -20.69
CA ILE A 58 0.17 -4.59 -20.31
C ILE A 58 0.05 -4.37 -18.81
N ASP A 59 1.13 -4.66 -18.10
CA ASP A 59 1.14 -4.63 -16.64
C ASP A 59 1.89 -3.39 -16.14
N ARG A 60 1.68 -3.04 -14.86
CA ARG A 60 2.58 -2.10 -14.15
C ARG A 60 4.04 -2.54 -14.28
N GLY A 61 4.95 -1.59 -14.54
CA GLY A 61 6.36 -1.87 -14.79
C GLY A 61 6.70 -2.42 -16.18
N SER A 62 5.72 -2.60 -17.09
CA SER A 62 6.00 -2.99 -18.49
C SER A 62 6.78 -1.92 -19.27
N GLY A 63 6.94 -0.70 -18.75
CA GLY A 63 7.65 0.39 -19.40
C GLY A 63 7.02 0.79 -20.73
N ASN A 64 7.87 1.18 -21.69
CA ASN A 64 7.43 1.58 -23.03
C ASN A 64 7.23 0.36 -23.93
N THR A 65 6.01 0.19 -24.45
CA THR A 65 5.62 -0.86 -25.39
C THR A 65 5.28 -0.24 -26.73
N THR A 66 5.73 -0.83 -27.84
CA THR A 66 5.36 -0.38 -29.19
C THR A 66 4.63 -1.48 -29.94
N ILE A 67 3.45 -1.20 -30.48
CA ILE A 67 2.64 -2.17 -31.25
C ILE A 67 2.47 -1.67 -32.67
N ASN A 68 2.84 -2.50 -33.64
CA ASN A 68 2.62 -2.26 -35.07
C ASN A 68 1.34 -2.96 -35.52
N ASN A 69 0.62 -2.38 -36.49
CA ASN A 69 -0.58 -2.97 -37.10
C ASN A 69 -1.66 -3.36 -36.07
N PHE A 70 -1.87 -2.56 -35.03
CA PHE A 70 -2.93 -2.78 -34.06
C PHE A 70 -4.30 -2.56 -34.72
N GLY A 71 -5.20 -3.53 -34.60
CA GLY A 71 -6.54 -3.48 -35.15
C GLY A 71 -7.51 -2.68 -34.29
N GLY A 72 -7.86 -1.48 -34.76
CA GLY A 72 -8.76 -0.58 -34.05
C GLY A 72 -10.23 -0.99 -34.14
N ALA A 73 -11.03 -0.56 -33.18
CA ALA A 73 -12.48 -0.61 -33.28
C ALA A 73 -12.96 0.27 -34.43
N GLY A 74 -12.28 1.38 -34.74
CA GLY A 74 -12.70 2.30 -35.79
C GLY A 74 -13.87 3.18 -35.35
N ALA A 75 -14.18 4.25 -36.08
CA ALA A 75 -15.26 5.17 -35.67
C ALA A 75 -16.64 4.48 -35.55
N ARG A 76 -17.45 4.95 -34.58
CA ARG A 76 -18.74 4.37 -34.17
C ARG A 76 -19.72 4.12 -35.33
N ASP A 77 -19.72 4.97 -36.35
CA ASP A 77 -20.62 4.91 -37.51
C ASP A 77 -20.04 4.15 -38.72
N LYS A 78 -18.78 3.70 -38.65
CA LYS A 78 -18.03 3.07 -39.76
C LYS A 78 -17.71 1.58 -39.50
N GLN A 79 -18.36 0.97 -38.52
CA GLN A 79 -18.16 -0.43 -38.13
C GLN A 79 -18.53 -1.44 -39.22
N THR A 80 -17.66 -2.43 -39.45
CA THR A 80 -17.91 -3.54 -40.38
C THR A 80 -17.45 -4.88 -39.80
N THR A 81 -17.99 -6.00 -40.29
CA THR A 81 -17.54 -7.35 -39.89
C THR A 81 -16.05 -7.58 -40.16
N ALA A 82 -15.48 -6.89 -41.15
CA ALA A 82 -14.04 -6.98 -41.44
C ALA A 82 -13.19 -6.27 -40.37
N ILE A 83 -13.65 -5.13 -39.86
CA ILE A 83 -13.00 -4.42 -38.74
C ILE A 83 -13.05 -5.29 -37.48
N LEU A 84 -14.24 -5.81 -37.15
CA LEU A 84 -14.41 -6.68 -35.97
C LEU A 84 -13.57 -7.96 -36.05
N ALA A 85 -13.27 -8.48 -37.24
CA ALA A 85 -12.44 -9.69 -37.40
C ALA A 85 -10.96 -9.46 -37.06
N GLU A 86 -10.48 -8.22 -37.19
CA GLU A 86 -9.10 -7.82 -36.92
C GLU A 86 -8.97 -7.01 -35.61
N LEU A 87 -10.05 -6.84 -34.84
CA LEU A 87 -10.07 -6.04 -33.61
C LEU A 87 -9.09 -6.57 -32.55
N ASP A 88 -8.14 -5.75 -32.15
CA ASP A 88 -7.19 -6.04 -31.08
C ASP A 88 -7.60 -5.39 -29.76
N ILE A 89 -7.16 -6.01 -28.66
CA ILE A 89 -7.44 -5.61 -27.28
C ILE A 89 -6.11 -5.30 -26.56
N LEU A 90 -6.04 -4.15 -25.91
CA LEU A 90 -5.09 -3.84 -24.85
C LEU A 90 -5.75 -4.18 -23.52
N LYS A 91 -5.18 -5.11 -22.78
CA LYS A 91 -5.61 -5.44 -21.42
C LYS A 91 -4.63 -4.83 -20.44
N PHE A 92 -5.06 -3.86 -19.66
CA PHE A 92 -4.21 -3.21 -18.65
C PHE A 92 -4.42 -3.84 -17.29
N GLU A 93 -3.35 -4.33 -16.65
CA GLU A 93 -3.37 -4.89 -15.30
C GLU A 93 -2.48 -4.09 -14.34
N GLY A 94 -3.02 -3.78 -13.16
CA GLY A 94 -2.31 -3.12 -12.10
C GLY A 94 -2.84 -1.74 -11.74
N VAL A 95 -2.50 -1.35 -10.51
CA VAL A 95 -2.99 -0.14 -9.84
C VAL A 95 -2.69 1.12 -10.65
N GLY A 96 -3.69 2.00 -10.80
CA GLY A 96 -3.59 3.29 -11.51
C GLY A 96 -3.97 3.24 -12.98
N LEU A 97 -4.00 2.05 -13.60
CA LEU A 97 -4.39 1.87 -15.00
C LEU A 97 -5.92 1.77 -15.12
N THR A 98 -6.60 2.92 -15.12
CA THR A 98 -8.08 2.98 -15.19
C THR A 98 -8.55 3.89 -16.31
N ALA A 99 -9.81 3.74 -16.75
CA ALA A 99 -10.40 4.64 -17.73
C ALA A 99 -10.29 6.13 -17.30
N LYS A 100 -10.59 6.45 -16.03
CA LYS A 100 -10.55 7.82 -15.49
C LYS A 100 -9.19 8.51 -15.67
N ASN A 101 -8.11 7.74 -15.52
CA ASN A 101 -6.74 8.24 -15.65
C ASN A 101 -6.14 7.98 -17.03
N LEU A 102 -6.89 7.39 -17.96
CA LEU A 102 -6.42 7.13 -19.32
C LEU A 102 -6.12 8.46 -20.02
N LEU A 103 -4.95 8.53 -20.66
CA LEU A 103 -4.52 9.63 -21.49
C LEU A 103 -4.23 9.10 -22.89
N LEU A 104 -4.83 9.73 -23.89
CA LEU A 104 -4.62 9.44 -25.29
C LEU A 104 -3.95 10.65 -25.93
N ALA A 105 -2.86 10.44 -26.69
CA ALA A 105 -2.17 11.54 -27.35
C ALA A 105 -1.79 11.16 -28.78
N GLN A 106 -2.28 11.93 -29.76
CA GLN A 106 -1.90 11.75 -31.16
C GLN A 106 -0.52 12.37 -31.41
N GLN A 107 0.48 11.54 -31.72
CA GLN A 107 1.85 11.97 -32.01
C GLN A 107 2.22 11.64 -33.47
N GLY A 108 1.98 12.59 -34.36
CA GLY A 108 2.13 12.36 -35.80
C GLY A 108 1.18 11.25 -36.25
N SER A 109 1.70 10.20 -36.88
CA SER A 109 0.88 9.05 -37.29
C SER A 109 0.61 8.04 -36.17
N ASN A 110 1.20 8.19 -34.98
CA ASN A 110 1.09 7.21 -33.90
C ASN A 110 0.14 7.69 -32.80
N LEU A 111 -0.53 6.76 -32.14
CA LEU A 111 -1.30 7.03 -30.93
C LEU A 111 -0.51 6.56 -29.72
N VAL A 112 -0.31 7.45 -28.75
CA VAL A 112 0.28 7.10 -27.44
C VAL A 112 -0.85 6.94 -26.43
N VAL A 113 -0.85 5.80 -25.76
CA VAL A 113 -1.73 5.46 -24.64
C VAL A 113 -0.88 5.46 -23.39
N SER A 114 -1.26 6.29 -22.42
CA SER A 114 -0.59 6.41 -21.13
C SER A 114 -1.62 6.65 -20.04
N PHE A 115 -1.17 6.77 -18.78
CA PHE A 115 -2.06 7.03 -17.66
C PHE A 115 -1.52 8.18 -16.82
N GLU A 116 -2.43 9.05 -16.39
CA GLU A 116 -2.12 10.15 -15.50
C GLU A 116 -1.62 9.63 -14.16
N GLY A 117 -0.50 10.18 -13.68
CA GLY A 117 0.15 9.73 -12.44
C GLY A 117 0.84 8.36 -12.56
N VAL A 118 1.01 7.82 -13.77
CA VAL A 118 1.68 6.53 -14.00
C VAL A 118 2.74 6.70 -15.10
N SER A 119 4.01 6.60 -14.71
CA SER A 119 5.14 6.81 -15.62
C SER A 119 5.79 5.51 -16.11
N ASP A 120 5.50 4.39 -15.47
CA ASP A 120 6.10 3.08 -15.74
C ASP A 120 5.33 2.27 -16.79
N VAL A 121 4.29 2.84 -17.40
CA VAL A 121 3.48 2.22 -18.46
C VAL A 121 3.19 3.23 -19.56
N GLN A 122 3.59 2.90 -20.79
CA GLN A 122 3.21 3.63 -22.00
C GLN A 122 3.11 2.67 -23.18
N VAL A 123 2.05 2.78 -23.97
CA VAL A 123 1.87 2.00 -25.20
C VAL A 123 1.83 2.95 -26.40
N THR A 124 2.73 2.75 -27.36
CA THR A 124 2.71 3.44 -28.65
C THR A 124 2.13 2.53 -29.72
N LEU A 125 0.95 2.87 -30.23
CA LEU A 125 0.32 2.23 -31.39
C LEU A 125 0.82 2.93 -32.67
N ARG A 126 1.65 2.24 -33.47
CA ARG A 126 2.24 2.83 -34.68
C ARG A 126 1.23 2.94 -35.82
N ASN A 127 1.25 4.08 -36.51
CA ASN A 127 0.36 4.38 -37.64
C ASN A 127 -1.12 4.19 -37.29
N PHE A 128 -1.49 4.56 -36.07
CA PHE A 128 -2.82 4.43 -35.51
C PHE A 128 -3.38 5.82 -35.22
N GLN A 129 -4.60 6.08 -35.68
CA GLN A 129 -5.30 7.36 -35.44
C GLN A 129 -6.23 7.22 -34.24
N LEU A 130 -6.29 8.25 -33.41
CA LEU A 130 -7.09 8.37 -32.19
C LEU A 130 -8.53 7.88 -32.37
N GLU A 131 -9.22 8.35 -33.40
CA GLU A 131 -10.62 8.01 -33.73
C GLU A 131 -10.89 6.51 -34.01
N ASN A 132 -9.84 5.68 -34.07
CA ASN A 132 -10.00 4.24 -34.20
C ASN A 132 -9.88 3.47 -32.88
N LEU A 133 -9.53 4.12 -31.76
CA LEU A 133 -9.46 3.51 -30.44
C LEU A 133 -10.76 3.81 -29.70
N ASP A 134 -11.56 2.80 -29.38
CA ASP A 134 -12.83 3.03 -28.68
C ASP A 134 -13.35 1.76 -28.00
N ASN A 135 -14.29 1.92 -27.07
CA ASN A 135 -15.13 0.85 -26.54
C ASN A 135 -16.60 1.14 -26.86
N TYR A 136 -17.37 0.13 -27.26
CA TYR A 136 -18.73 0.31 -27.77
C TYR A 136 -19.78 -0.49 -27.02
N SER A 137 -20.84 0.19 -26.58
CA SER A 137 -22.12 -0.42 -26.21
C SER A 137 -22.97 -0.68 -27.45
N ALA A 138 -23.09 -1.96 -27.81
CA ALA A 138 -24.05 -2.48 -28.77
C ALA A 138 -24.83 -3.66 -28.15
N THR A 139 -25.56 -4.46 -28.95
CA THR A 139 -26.18 -5.71 -28.49
C THR A 139 -25.18 -6.74 -27.91
N SER A 140 -23.88 -6.50 -28.13
CA SER A 140 -22.74 -7.17 -27.52
C SER A 140 -21.64 -6.12 -27.30
N LEU A 141 -21.00 -6.07 -26.13
CA LEU A 141 -19.90 -5.16 -25.82
C LEU A 141 -18.64 -5.60 -26.58
N PHE A 142 -17.98 -4.66 -27.26
CA PHE A 142 -16.69 -4.86 -27.92
C PHE A 142 -15.90 -3.55 -27.90
N GLY A 143 -14.57 -3.62 -28.01
CA GLY A 143 -13.72 -2.44 -27.89
C GLY A 143 -12.24 -2.79 -27.91
N ASN A 144 -11.41 -1.77 -27.78
CA ASN A 144 -9.96 -1.91 -27.82
C ASN A 144 -9.30 -2.01 -26.44
N ILE A 145 -9.96 -1.64 -25.34
CA ILE A 145 -9.32 -1.63 -24.02
C ILE A 145 -10.14 -2.39 -22.99
N GLU A 146 -9.47 -3.23 -22.21
CA GLU A 146 -9.97 -3.92 -21.03
C GLU A 146 -9.12 -3.51 -19.81
N PHE A 147 -9.75 -3.22 -18.67
CA PHE A 147 -9.05 -2.85 -17.43
C PHE A 147 -9.10 -4.00 -16.41
N GLU A 148 -8.19 -3.96 -15.43
CA GLU A 148 -8.11 -4.96 -14.37
C GLU A 148 -9.45 -5.15 -13.64
N GLY A 149 -9.86 -6.41 -13.48
CA GLY A 149 -11.11 -6.78 -12.80
C GLY A 149 -12.35 -6.80 -13.72
N ASP A 150 -12.25 -6.28 -14.94
CA ASP A 150 -13.28 -6.47 -15.94
C ASP A 150 -13.35 -7.95 -16.37
N LEU A 151 -14.54 -8.55 -16.32
CA LEU A 151 -14.76 -9.90 -16.86
C LEU A 151 -15.02 -9.87 -18.39
N THR A 152 -15.33 -8.69 -18.93
CA THR A 152 -15.62 -8.38 -20.34
C THR A 152 -15.38 -6.89 -20.58
N ILE A 153 -15.07 -6.50 -21.84
CA ILE A 153 -15.01 -5.09 -22.27
C ILE A 153 -16.18 -4.30 -21.70
N GLN A 154 -15.86 -3.22 -20.98
CA GLN A 154 -16.82 -2.20 -20.58
C GLN A 154 -16.76 -1.02 -21.54
N ASP A 155 -17.91 -0.42 -21.81
CA ASP A 155 -17.98 0.83 -22.55
C ASP A 155 -17.73 1.98 -21.56
N SER A 156 -16.45 2.15 -21.18
CA SER A 156 -15.98 3.02 -20.10
C SER A 156 -15.41 4.35 -20.59
N PHE A 157 -15.13 4.46 -21.89
CA PHE A 157 -14.68 5.69 -22.53
C PHE A 157 -15.17 5.76 -23.97
N ASP A 158 -15.26 6.98 -24.50
CA ASP A 158 -15.69 7.29 -25.86
C ASP A 158 -14.68 8.23 -26.54
N VAL A 159 -14.43 8.04 -27.85
CA VAL A 159 -13.52 8.89 -28.64
C VAL A 159 -14.23 9.52 -29.84
N PHE A 160 -14.10 10.84 -30.00
CA PHE A 160 -14.73 11.57 -31.11
C PHE A 160 -13.87 11.55 -32.37
N ASP A 161 -14.53 11.34 -33.51
CA ASP A 161 -13.91 11.50 -34.83
C ASP A 161 -14.02 12.95 -35.32
N ALA A 162 -13.30 13.30 -36.39
CA ALA A 162 -13.32 14.65 -36.96
C ALA A 162 -14.69 15.08 -37.55
N ASN A 163 -15.65 14.16 -37.69
CA ASN A 163 -16.99 14.44 -38.19
C ASN A 163 -18.01 14.66 -37.05
N TRP A 164 -17.57 14.50 -35.81
CA TRP A 164 -18.41 14.72 -34.65
C TRP A 164 -18.72 16.21 -34.46
N GLN A 165 -19.98 16.59 -34.74
CA GLN A 165 -20.44 18.00 -34.66
C GLN A 165 -21.54 18.20 -33.63
N ARG A 166 -21.64 17.34 -32.61
CA ARG A 166 -22.64 17.50 -31.55
C ARG A 166 -22.12 18.41 -30.45
N SER A 167 -23.02 19.25 -29.93
CA SER A 167 -22.74 20.13 -28.79
C SER A 167 -22.88 19.46 -27.43
N GLN A 168 -23.15 18.14 -27.40
CA GLN A 168 -23.29 17.34 -26.18
C GLN A 168 -22.50 16.05 -26.36
N ILE A 169 -21.92 15.56 -25.27
CA ILE A 169 -21.33 14.22 -25.23
C ILE A 169 -22.42 13.13 -25.44
N LEU A 170 -22.01 11.87 -25.64
CA LEU A 170 -22.91 10.78 -26.06
C LEU A 170 -24.09 10.57 -25.11
N ALA A 171 -25.29 11.01 -25.54
CA ALA A 171 -26.52 10.98 -24.75
C ALA A 171 -26.86 9.58 -24.21
N GLY A 172 -27.13 9.51 -22.90
CA GLY A 172 -27.70 8.34 -22.23
C GLY A 172 -26.73 7.51 -21.38
N GLN A 173 -25.49 7.97 -21.18
CA GLN A 173 -24.47 7.23 -20.43
C GLN A 173 -23.63 8.16 -19.53
N PRO A 174 -24.09 8.46 -18.30
CA PRO A 174 -23.39 9.33 -17.35
C PRO A 174 -22.11 8.69 -16.77
N ASN A 175 -21.21 9.52 -16.25
CA ASN A 175 -19.94 9.15 -15.59
C ASN A 175 -18.91 8.45 -16.50
N ARG A 176 -18.77 8.94 -17.75
CA ARG A 176 -17.83 8.36 -18.72
C ARG A 176 -16.66 9.26 -19.03
N VAL A 177 -15.58 8.62 -19.48
CA VAL A 177 -14.41 9.31 -20.00
C VAL A 177 -14.60 9.60 -21.48
N THR A 178 -14.62 10.87 -21.85
CA THR A 178 -14.77 11.30 -23.23
C THR A 178 -13.46 11.90 -23.71
N PHE A 179 -12.97 11.46 -24.86
CA PHE A 179 -11.87 12.10 -25.57
C PHE A 179 -12.43 12.79 -26.81
N LEU A 180 -12.21 14.10 -26.91
CA LEU A 180 -12.60 14.88 -28.07
C LEU A 180 -11.59 14.67 -29.22
N ASN A 181 -11.73 15.45 -30.29
CA ASN A 181 -10.80 15.41 -31.43
C ASN A 181 -9.86 16.63 -31.40
N ASP A 182 -8.81 16.64 -32.23
CA ASP A 182 -7.83 17.74 -32.25
C ASP A 182 -8.35 19.03 -32.94
N LEU A 183 -9.66 19.27 -32.99
CA LEU A 183 -10.28 20.47 -33.54
C LEU A 183 -10.94 21.27 -32.43
N ASN A 184 -11.16 22.56 -32.65
CA ASN A 184 -11.97 23.37 -31.75
C ASN A 184 -13.36 22.76 -31.56
N ASN A 185 -13.66 22.32 -30.35
CA ASN A 185 -14.89 21.66 -29.98
C ASN A 185 -15.72 22.56 -29.05
N THR A 186 -17.03 22.32 -29.03
CA THR A 186 -17.93 22.97 -28.09
C THR A 186 -18.86 21.91 -27.58
N VAL A 187 -18.64 21.46 -26.35
CA VAL A 187 -19.30 20.28 -25.78
C VAL A 187 -19.83 20.58 -24.39
N GLN A 188 -20.94 19.93 -24.07
CA GLN A 188 -21.51 19.90 -22.73
C GLN A 188 -21.53 18.46 -22.22
N GLY A 189 -21.22 18.29 -20.94
CA GLY A 189 -21.42 17.07 -20.16
C GLY A 189 -22.91 16.79 -19.91
N PHE A 190 -23.20 16.19 -18.76
CA PHE A 190 -24.55 15.88 -18.30
C PHE A 190 -24.83 16.47 -16.93
N ASP A 191 -26.11 16.83 -16.73
CA ASP A 191 -26.61 17.22 -15.42
C ASP A 191 -26.69 15.99 -14.49
N ASN A 192 -26.21 16.13 -13.26
CA ASN A 192 -26.11 15.11 -12.21
C ASN A 192 -25.19 13.94 -12.61
N SER A 193 -24.04 14.25 -13.22
CA SER A 193 -23.04 13.30 -13.71
C SER A 193 -21.64 13.77 -13.32
N ASN A 194 -20.76 12.85 -12.91
CA ASN A 194 -19.34 13.13 -12.69
C ASN A 194 -18.57 12.77 -13.96
N ASP A 195 -18.54 13.69 -14.91
CA ASP A 195 -17.97 13.48 -16.23
C ASP A 195 -16.45 13.67 -16.24
N VAL A 196 -15.78 12.95 -17.14
CA VAL A 196 -14.36 13.17 -17.42
C VAL A 196 -14.25 13.51 -18.90
N ILE A 197 -13.89 14.76 -19.22
CA ILE A 197 -13.86 15.24 -20.60
C ILE A 197 -12.44 15.69 -20.92
N ASN A 198 -11.85 15.17 -22.00
CA ASN A 198 -10.50 15.46 -22.46
C ASN A 198 -10.58 16.15 -23.84
N GLY A 199 -10.25 17.44 -23.90
CA GLY A 199 -10.28 18.28 -25.10
C GLY A 199 -9.30 17.87 -26.19
N GLN A 200 -8.16 17.31 -25.77
CA GLN A 200 -7.06 16.87 -26.66
C GLN A 200 -6.31 18.04 -27.28
N GLY A 201 -6.84 18.64 -28.34
CA GLY A 201 -6.16 19.71 -29.04
C GLY A 201 -7.16 20.63 -29.73
N GLY A 202 -6.76 21.88 -29.96
CA GLY A 202 -7.67 22.90 -30.47
C GLY A 202 -8.15 23.80 -29.34
N ASN A 203 -8.88 24.86 -29.68
CA ASN A 203 -9.41 25.79 -28.70
C ASN A 203 -10.84 25.38 -28.36
N ASP A 204 -10.99 24.67 -27.25
CA ASP A 204 -12.22 24.01 -26.84
C ASP A 204 -13.07 24.83 -25.89
N VAL A 205 -14.38 24.60 -25.92
CA VAL A 205 -15.33 25.10 -24.94
C VAL A 205 -16.03 23.91 -24.32
N ILE A 206 -15.73 23.64 -23.05
CA ILE A 206 -16.21 22.46 -22.31
C ILE A 206 -17.02 22.94 -21.09
N ASP A 207 -18.25 22.45 -20.97
CA ASP A 207 -19.19 22.77 -19.88
C ASP A 207 -19.63 21.46 -19.19
N GLY A 208 -19.14 21.20 -17.98
CA GLY A 208 -19.40 19.97 -17.21
C GLY A 208 -20.87 19.82 -16.77
N LEU A 209 -21.53 20.95 -16.52
CA LEU A 209 -22.90 21.08 -16.00
C LEU A 209 -23.03 20.81 -14.49
N SER A 210 -23.46 19.63 -14.05
CA SER A 210 -23.55 19.39 -12.61
C SER A 210 -23.16 17.97 -12.23
N GLY A 211 -22.56 17.85 -11.04
CA GLY A 211 -21.76 16.71 -10.63
C GLY A 211 -20.32 17.16 -10.39
N ASN A 212 -19.45 16.24 -10.02
CA ASN A 212 -18.05 16.51 -9.74
C ASN A 212 -17.22 16.09 -10.95
N ASP A 213 -16.95 17.04 -11.83
CA ASP A 213 -16.36 16.81 -13.14
C ASP A 213 -14.84 16.91 -13.11
N LEU A 214 -14.19 16.19 -14.03
CA LEU A 214 -12.77 16.35 -14.36
C LEU A 214 -12.66 16.81 -15.81
N LEU A 215 -12.36 18.08 -16.01
CA LEU A 215 -12.24 18.70 -17.33
C LEU A 215 -10.76 18.89 -17.65
N ARG A 216 -10.30 18.29 -18.76
CA ARG A 216 -8.94 18.45 -19.27
C ARG A 216 -8.98 19.19 -20.61
N GLY A 217 -8.40 20.38 -20.73
CA GLY A 217 -8.33 21.12 -22.01
C GLY A 217 -7.27 20.54 -22.95
N ASN A 218 -6.12 20.20 -22.37
CA ASN A 218 -4.90 19.71 -23.01
C ASN A 218 -4.15 20.77 -23.83
N VAL A 219 -4.38 20.94 -25.13
CA VAL A 219 -3.56 21.84 -25.97
C VAL A 219 -4.42 22.83 -26.75
N GLY A 220 -4.30 24.12 -26.44
CA GLY A 220 -5.01 25.19 -27.12
C GLY A 220 -5.42 26.28 -26.14
N ASP A 221 -6.08 27.33 -26.61
CA ASP A 221 -6.67 28.33 -25.69
C ASP A 221 -8.13 27.90 -25.39
N ASP A 222 -8.33 27.21 -24.29
CA ASP A 222 -9.57 26.55 -23.90
C ASP A 222 -10.43 27.39 -22.96
N THR A 223 -11.73 27.07 -22.90
CA THR A 223 -12.67 27.57 -21.90
C THR A 223 -13.31 26.39 -21.20
N LEU A 224 -12.95 26.19 -19.93
CA LEU A 224 -13.47 25.11 -19.09
C LEU A 224 -14.42 25.69 -18.04
N GLN A 225 -15.64 25.17 -18.02
CA GLN A 225 -16.66 25.50 -17.03
C GLN A 225 -17.07 24.22 -16.29
N GLY A 226 -16.74 24.11 -15.00
CA GLY A 226 -17.11 22.98 -14.15
C GLY A 226 -18.63 22.90 -13.99
N GLY A 227 -19.20 23.92 -13.35
CA GLY A 227 -20.64 24.06 -13.20
C GLY A 227 -21.06 23.92 -11.74
N ALA A 228 -21.87 22.93 -11.41
CA ALA A 228 -22.34 22.72 -10.04
C ALA A 228 -21.84 21.40 -9.46
N GLY A 229 -20.98 21.47 -8.46
CA GLY A 229 -20.32 20.33 -7.82
C GLY A 229 -18.89 20.70 -7.49
N ASN A 230 -18.09 19.73 -7.04
CA ASN A 230 -16.67 19.97 -6.78
C ASN A 230 -15.87 19.52 -8.00
N ASP A 231 -15.48 20.45 -8.84
CA ASP A 231 -14.90 20.18 -10.14
C ASP A 231 -13.37 20.29 -10.11
N THR A 232 -12.69 19.55 -11.01
CA THR A 232 -11.25 19.69 -11.25
C THR A 232 -11.00 20.12 -12.69
N LEU A 233 -10.40 21.30 -12.84
CA LEU A 233 -10.12 21.93 -14.13
C LEU A 233 -8.62 21.89 -14.42
N ARG A 234 -8.22 21.06 -15.39
CA ARG A 234 -6.85 20.89 -15.90
C ARG A 234 -6.77 21.39 -17.34
N ASP A 235 -6.60 22.68 -17.51
CA ASP A 235 -6.45 23.34 -18.81
C ASP A 235 -5.32 22.78 -19.67
N GLY A 236 -4.09 22.69 -19.16
CA GLY A 236 -2.95 22.22 -19.97
C GLY A 236 -2.17 23.35 -20.63
N LEU A 237 -1.79 23.21 -21.89
CA LEU A 237 -0.98 24.19 -22.64
C LEU A 237 -1.89 25.20 -23.34
N GLY A 238 -1.80 26.49 -22.99
CA GLY A 238 -2.74 27.48 -23.50
C GLY A 238 -2.73 28.79 -22.75
N GLN A 239 -3.52 29.76 -23.22
CA GLN A 239 -4.05 30.80 -22.34
C GLN A 239 -5.53 30.52 -22.12
N ASP A 240 -5.81 29.87 -21.00
CA ASP A 240 -7.11 29.26 -20.76
C ASP A 240 -8.03 30.12 -19.91
N VAL A 241 -9.33 29.87 -20.01
CA VAL A 241 -10.36 30.50 -19.18
C VAL A 241 -11.02 29.43 -18.32
N LEU A 242 -10.87 29.56 -17.00
CA LEU A 242 -11.38 28.60 -16.04
C LEU A 242 -12.51 29.19 -15.19
N ILE A 243 -13.63 28.47 -15.13
CA ILE A 243 -14.83 28.85 -14.40
C ILE A 243 -15.24 27.64 -13.55
N GLY A 244 -15.11 27.74 -12.22
CA GLY A 244 -15.46 26.65 -11.31
C GLY A 244 -16.97 26.49 -11.22
N GLY A 245 -17.66 27.60 -10.95
CA GLY A 245 -19.09 27.63 -10.73
C GLY A 245 -19.44 27.55 -9.24
N SER A 246 -20.27 26.58 -8.84
CA SER A 246 -20.70 26.42 -7.46
C SER A 246 -20.22 25.10 -6.88
N GLY A 247 -19.57 25.16 -5.72
CA GLY A 247 -18.94 24.02 -5.07
C GLY A 247 -17.54 24.41 -4.59
N GLY A 248 -16.75 23.43 -4.20
CA GLY A 248 -15.33 23.63 -3.92
C GLY A 248 -14.51 23.09 -5.07
N ASP A 249 -14.04 23.98 -5.94
CA ASP A 249 -13.40 23.61 -7.21
C ASP A 249 -11.88 23.66 -7.13
N VAL A 250 -11.23 22.88 -7.99
CA VAL A 250 -9.77 22.82 -8.08
C VAL A 250 -9.33 23.30 -9.46
N PHE A 251 -8.61 24.43 -9.48
CA PHE A 251 -8.00 25.00 -10.67
C PHE A 251 -6.53 24.61 -10.71
N VAL A 252 -6.14 23.79 -11.68
CA VAL A 252 -4.78 23.23 -11.73
C VAL A 252 -3.82 24.20 -12.40
N LEU A 253 -2.71 24.49 -11.72
CA LEU A 253 -1.63 25.32 -12.21
C LEU A 253 -0.40 24.44 -12.44
N ALA A 254 0.16 24.52 -13.64
CA ALA A 254 1.38 23.83 -14.00
C ALA A 254 2.42 24.79 -14.60
N PRO A 255 3.72 24.62 -14.30
CA PRO A 255 4.76 25.35 -15.01
C PRO A 255 4.71 25.06 -16.51
N SER A 256 4.99 26.07 -17.32
CA SER A 256 5.00 26.01 -18.79
C SER A 256 3.66 25.66 -19.46
N ALA A 257 2.55 25.69 -18.71
CA ALA A 257 1.17 25.63 -19.21
C ALA A 257 0.82 26.87 -20.03
N GLY A 258 1.13 28.05 -19.48
CA GLY A 258 0.78 29.33 -20.06
C GLY A 258 0.28 30.25 -18.96
N THR A 259 -0.62 31.18 -19.29
CA THR A 259 -1.16 32.11 -18.30
C THR A 259 -2.68 32.06 -18.31
N ASP A 260 -3.23 31.51 -17.25
CA ASP A 260 -4.65 31.14 -17.21
C ASP A 260 -5.46 32.22 -16.50
N TRP A 261 -6.73 32.33 -16.88
CA TRP A 261 -7.67 33.30 -16.34
C TRP A 261 -8.75 32.60 -15.52
N ILE A 262 -8.64 32.67 -14.21
CA ILE A 262 -9.60 32.08 -13.27
C ILE A 262 -10.66 33.12 -12.95
N VAL A 263 -11.91 32.84 -13.32
CA VAL A 263 -12.98 33.84 -13.40
C VAL A 263 -13.67 34.10 -12.07
N ASP A 264 -13.98 33.06 -11.30
CA ASP A 264 -14.95 33.09 -10.19
C ASP A 264 -14.46 32.45 -8.89
N PHE A 265 -13.14 32.30 -8.72
CA PHE A 265 -12.53 31.71 -7.51
C PHE A 265 -13.16 32.23 -6.21
N SER A 266 -13.60 31.30 -5.36
CA SER A 266 -14.32 31.56 -4.13
C SER A 266 -13.63 30.94 -2.92
N LEU A 267 -13.37 31.75 -1.89
CA LEU A 267 -12.92 31.23 -0.58
C LEU A 267 -14.09 30.78 0.31
N SER A 268 -15.33 31.07 -0.11
CA SER A 268 -16.54 30.82 0.69
C SER A 268 -17.25 29.51 0.34
N GLN A 269 -17.05 29.04 -0.88
CA GLN A 269 -17.32 27.68 -1.35
C GLN A 269 -15.92 27.23 -1.76
N PRO A 270 -15.20 26.46 -0.93
CA PRO A 270 -13.77 26.71 -0.75
C PRO A 270 -12.96 26.10 -1.89
N ASP A 271 -12.81 26.87 -2.96
CA ASP A 271 -11.96 26.57 -4.11
C ASP A 271 -10.49 26.45 -3.69
N ARG A 272 -9.72 25.79 -4.54
CA ARG A 272 -8.29 25.55 -4.39
C ARG A 272 -7.56 25.76 -5.70
N LEU A 273 -6.34 26.25 -5.58
CA LEU A 273 -5.34 26.27 -6.65
C LEU A 273 -4.47 25.02 -6.52
N GLY A 274 -4.63 24.10 -7.46
CA GLY A 274 -3.92 22.84 -7.49
C GLY A 274 -2.55 22.97 -8.12
N LEU A 275 -1.45 22.74 -7.40
CA LEU A 275 -0.10 22.85 -7.93
C LEU A 275 0.37 21.50 -8.50
N ALA A 276 0.60 21.43 -9.81
CA ALA A 276 0.95 20.21 -10.52
C ALA A 276 2.40 20.24 -11.09
N ASN A 277 2.84 19.10 -11.62
CA ASN A 277 4.14 18.93 -12.28
C ASN A 277 5.34 19.34 -11.39
N GLY A 278 5.27 18.95 -10.11
CA GLY A 278 6.32 19.21 -9.12
C GLY A 278 6.36 20.65 -8.59
N LEU A 279 5.36 21.48 -8.92
CA LEU A 279 5.20 22.81 -8.36
C LEU A 279 4.71 22.72 -6.90
N THR A 280 5.37 23.44 -5.99
CA THR A 280 4.99 23.52 -4.57
C THR A 280 4.64 24.95 -4.16
N PHE A 281 3.93 25.11 -3.03
CA PHE A 281 3.53 26.43 -2.53
C PHE A 281 4.74 27.34 -2.27
N ASP A 282 5.86 26.76 -1.81
CA ASP A 282 7.10 27.50 -1.59
C ASP A 282 7.83 27.87 -2.88
N GLN A 283 7.39 27.41 -4.05
CA GLN A 283 7.96 27.76 -5.34
C GLN A 283 7.18 28.86 -6.08
N ILE A 284 6.06 29.32 -5.53
CA ILE A 284 5.26 30.39 -6.11
C ILE A 284 5.40 31.73 -5.36
N THR A 285 4.89 32.77 -6.00
CA THR A 285 4.75 34.12 -5.50
C THR A 285 3.31 34.56 -5.78
N ILE A 286 2.72 35.22 -4.79
CA ILE A 286 1.34 35.72 -4.84
C ILE A 286 1.44 37.24 -4.77
N ALA A 287 0.99 37.93 -5.82
CA ALA A 287 1.10 39.37 -5.91
C ALA A 287 -0.22 40.01 -6.32
N GLN A 288 -0.54 41.17 -5.75
CA GLN A 288 -1.65 41.97 -6.26
C GLN A 288 -1.27 42.49 -7.65
N GLY A 289 -2.17 42.34 -8.62
CA GLY A 289 -2.01 42.93 -9.93
C GLY A 289 -1.97 44.46 -9.87
N THR A 290 -1.57 45.08 -10.99
CA THR A 290 -1.55 46.54 -11.13
C THR A 290 -2.27 46.95 -12.41
N GLY A 291 -2.59 48.24 -12.54
CA GLY A 291 -3.26 48.77 -13.74
C GLY A 291 -4.63 48.10 -13.96
N ALA A 292 -4.81 47.51 -15.15
CA ALA A 292 -6.05 46.80 -15.51
C ALA A 292 -6.33 45.58 -14.62
N ASN A 293 -5.30 44.99 -14.00
CA ASN A 293 -5.40 43.85 -13.11
C ASN A 293 -5.38 44.27 -11.62
N ALA A 294 -5.62 45.54 -11.29
CA ALA A 294 -5.51 46.03 -9.91
C ALA A 294 -6.43 45.29 -8.91
N ASN A 295 -7.53 44.70 -9.38
CA ASN A 295 -8.47 43.93 -8.56
C ASN A 295 -8.20 42.42 -8.57
N ASN A 296 -7.15 41.96 -9.25
CA ASN A 296 -6.87 40.54 -9.46
C ASN A 296 -5.58 40.15 -8.74
N THR A 297 -5.47 38.87 -8.41
CA THR A 297 -4.24 38.29 -7.88
C THR A 297 -3.47 37.60 -8.99
N LEU A 298 -2.16 37.81 -9.03
CA LEU A 298 -1.23 37.15 -9.94
C LEU A 298 -0.50 36.04 -9.18
N ILE A 299 -0.55 34.83 -9.71
CA ILE A 299 0.21 33.68 -9.22
C ILE A 299 1.35 33.42 -10.18
N SER A 300 2.58 33.52 -9.70
CA SER A 300 3.77 33.33 -10.53
C SER A 300 4.75 32.38 -9.87
N THR A 301 5.54 31.62 -10.63
CA THR A 301 6.69 30.90 -10.07
C THR A 301 7.71 31.91 -9.54
N LYS A 302 8.55 31.50 -8.58
CA LYS A 302 9.69 32.31 -8.11
C LYS A 302 10.71 32.61 -9.21
N ALA A 303 10.69 31.83 -10.30
CA ALA A 303 11.48 32.10 -11.49
C ALA A 303 10.91 33.23 -12.36
N GLY A 304 9.70 33.73 -12.05
CA GLY A 304 9.06 34.87 -12.69
C GLY A 304 8.07 34.52 -13.81
N GLU A 305 7.76 33.24 -14.00
CA GLU A 305 6.71 32.79 -14.91
C GLU A 305 5.34 33.07 -14.31
N LEU A 306 4.44 33.74 -15.04
CA LEU A 306 3.08 33.98 -14.60
C LEU A 306 2.21 32.76 -14.97
N LEU A 307 1.70 32.09 -13.94
CA LEU A 307 0.88 30.88 -14.07
C LEU A 307 -0.59 31.25 -14.26
N ALA A 308 -1.14 32.09 -13.38
CA ALA A 308 -2.55 32.43 -13.44
C ALA A 308 -2.87 33.85 -12.93
N ILE A 309 -3.99 34.36 -13.41
CA ILE A 309 -4.65 35.56 -12.95
C ILE A 309 -5.98 35.17 -12.28
N VAL A 310 -6.04 35.33 -10.97
CA VAL A 310 -7.25 35.06 -10.17
C VAL A 310 -8.08 36.34 -10.09
N ASN A 311 -9.19 36.36 -10.81
CA ASN A 311 -10.05 37.52 -10.94
C ASN A 311 -10.76 37.87 -9.63
N GLY A 312 -10.77 39.16 -9.27
CA GLY A 312 -11.57 39.66 -8.14
C GLY A 312 -11.10 39.26 -6.74
N ILE A 313 -10.02 38.48 -6.62
CA ILE A 313 -9.42 38.10 -5.34
C ILE A 313 -8.27 39.04 -4.98
N VAL A 314 -8.22 39.46 -3.71
CA VAL A 314 -7.11 40.23 -3.15
C VAL A 314 -5.99 39.28 -2.73
N ALA A 315 -4.75 39.59 -3.10
CA ALA A 315 -3.61 38.70 -2.91
C ALA A 315 -3.40 38.23 -1.47
N THR A 316 -3.68 39.10 -0.48
CA THR A 316 -3.55 38.76 0.94
C THR A 316 -4.58 37.75 1.44
N ALA A 317 -5.62 37.44 0.66
CA ALA A 317 -6.62 36.44 1.01
C ALA A 317 -6.16 35.01 0.66
N LEU A 318 -5.27 34.86 -0.33
CA LEU A 318 -4.71 33.56 -0.72
C LEU A 318 -3.50 33.23 0.16
N ASN A 319 -3.72 32.31 1.09
CA ASN A 319 -2.67 31.71 1.92
C ASN A 319 -2.52 30.22 1.57
N ASN A 320 -1.63 29.48 2.25
CA ASN A 320 -1.39 28.06 1.95
C ASN A 320 -2.67 27.21 1.91
N SER A 321 -3.69 27.54 2.70
CA SER A 321 -4.98 26.83 2.70
C SER A 321 -5.79 26.98 1.41
N ALA A 322 -5.45 27.93 0.54
CA ALA A 322 -6.09 28.12 -0.76
C ALA A 322 -5.42 27.29 -1.86
N PHE A 323 -4.38 26.52 -1.53
CA PHE A 323 -3.62 25.69 -2.47
C PHE A 323 -3.68 24.23 -2.04
N LEU A 324 -3.51 23.34 -3.01
CA LEU A 324 -3.34 21.90 -2.79
C LEU A 324 -2.28 21.41 -3.77
N THR A 325 -1.37 20.54 -3.34
CA THR A 325 -0.38 19.94 -4.26
C THR A 325 -1.01 18.72 -4.92
N LEU A 326 -1.13 18.71 -6.26
CA LEU A 326 -1.89 17.73 -7.03
C LEU A 326 -1.05 16.58 -7.61
N SER A 327 0.26 16.59 -7.39
CA SER A 327 1.14 15.51 -7.85
C SER A 327 2.32 15.40 -6.91
N ASN A 328 2.66 14.16 -6.57
CA ASN A 328 3.80 13.64 -5.81
C ASN A 328 4.47 14.58 -4.81
N THR A 329 4.47 14.19 -3.53
CA THR A 329 5.32 14.86 -2.55
C THR A 329 6.77 14.50 -2.87
N GLY A 330 7.40 15.30 -3.73
CA GLY A 330 8.81 15.18 -4.07
C GLY A 330 9.15 14.24 -5.22
N LEU A 331 10.31 13.60 -5.12
CA LEU A 331 10.90 12.78 -6.19
C LEU A 331 10.16 11.47 -6.40
N VAL A 332 9.49 10.99 -5.36
CA VAL A 332 8.84 9.69 -5.30
C VAL A 332 7.39 9.87 -4.87
N THR A 333 6.53 8.96 -5.32
CA THR A 333 5.26 8.74 -4.63
C THR A 333 4.98 7.28 -4.46
N SER A 334 4.69 6.95 -3.21
CA SER A 334 4.21 5.64 -2.83
C SER A 334 3.00 5.22 -3.66
N GLN A 335 3.11 4.04 -4.26
CA GLN A 335 2.01 3.34 -4.92
C GLN A 335 0.87 3.01 -3.96
N GLY A 336 1.08 3.11 -2.65
CA GLY A 336 0.04 3.03 -1.63
C GLY A 336 -1.05 4.08 -1.81
N VAL A 337 -0.74 5.25 -2.40
CA VAL A 337 -1.72 6.28 -2.75
C VAL A 337 -2.82 5.71 -3.66
N GLN A 338 -2.42 5.09 -4.78
CA GLN A 338 -3.40 4.55 -5.73
C GLN A 338 -4.01 3.24 -5.24
N THR A 339 -3.22 2.41 -4.53
CA THR A 339 -3.66 1.08 -4.06
C THR A 339 -4.81 1.18 -3.05
N MET A 340 -4.76 2.20 -2.18
CA MET A 340 -5.83 2.50 -1.22
C MET A 340 -6.85 3.52 -1.74
N LYS A 341 -6.81 3.91 -3.01
CA LYS A 341 -7.71 4.94 -3.61
C LYS A 341 -7.65 6.30 -2.89
N VAL A 342 -6.47 6.67 -2.42
CA VAL A 342 -6.21 7.96 -1.76
C VAL A 342 -6.33 9.10 -2.75
N ASP A 343 -5.75 8.97 -3.94
CA ASP A 343 -5.92 9.93 -5.04
C ASP A 343 -7.40 10.26 -5.28
N VAL A 344 -8.26 9.24 -5.41
CA VAL A 344 -9.71 9.41 -5.57
C VAL A 344 -10.32 10.13 -4.36
N ALA A 345 -9.90 9.78 -3.14
CA ALA A 345 -10.42 10.39 -1.93
C ALA A 345 -10.04 11.87 -1.80
N ARG A 346 -8.78 12.21 -2.09
CA ARG A 346 -8.26 13.58 -2.05
C ARG A 346 -8.95 14.45 -3.09
N ASP A 347 -9.09 13.95 -4.31
CA ASP A 347 -9.78 14.65 -5.40
C ASP A 347 -11.26 14.86 -5.06
N ARG A 348 -11.96 13.80 -4.63
CA ARG A 348 -13.42 13.84 -4.41
C ARG A 348 -13.84 14.64 -3.18
N PHE A 349 -13.02 14.63 -2.12
CA PHE A 349 -13.40 15.16 -0.81
C PHE A 349 -12.51 16.31 -0.33
N SER A 350 -11.54 16.73 -1.14
CA SER A 350 -10.61 17.83 -0.84
C SER A 350 -9.89 17.65 0.50
N VAL A 351 -9.47 16.40 0.78
CA VAL A 351 -8.72 16.01 1.97
C VAL A 351 -7.25 15.80 1.61
N ASP A 352 -6.36 16.09 2.54
CA ASP A 352 -4.90 15.99 2.40
C ASP A 352 -4.19 15.76 3.75
N GLY A 353 -4.91 15.63 4.86
CA GLY A 353 -4.39 15.52 6.22
C GLY A 353 -4.22 16.85 6.94
N THR A 354 -4.56 17.98 6.32
CA THR A 354 -4.41 19.31 6.92
C THR A 354 -5.08 19.41 8.28
N GLY A 355 -4.33 19.89 9.27
CA GLY A 355 -4.80 20.07 10.64
C GLY A 355 -4.60 18.86 11.55
N ILE A 356 -4.14 17.73 11.01
CA ILE A 356 -3.90 16.49 11.77
C ILE A 356 -2.40 16.31 12.04
N THR A 357 -2.07 15.86 13.25
CA THR A 357 -0.69 15.54 13.65
C THR A 357 -0.49 14.03 13.78
N ILE A 358 0.47 13.48 13.04
CA ILE A 358 0.83 12.06 13.07
C ILE A 358 2.21 11.88 13.71
N GLY A 359 2.28 11.08 14.77
CA GLY A 359 3.50 10.71 15.45
C GLY A 359 4.03 9.34 15.01
N VAL A 360 5.29 9.26 14.62
CA VAL A 360 5.98 8.03 14.20
C VAL A 360 6.96 7.59 15.28
N ILE A 361 6.86 6.32 15.69
CA ILE A 361 7.84 5.64 16.54
C ILE A 361 8.51 4.52 15.74
N SER A 362 9.81 4.66 15.50
CA SER A 362 10.63 3.63 14.84
C SER A 362 12.08 3.70 15.37
N ASP A 363 13.06 3.17 14.63
CA ASP A 363 14.46 3.12 15.04
C ASP A 363 15.14 4.51 15.03
N SER A 364 15.20 5.17 13.88
CA SER A 364 15.81 6.48 13.69
C SER A 364 15.15 7.28 12.58
N PHE A 365 15.52 8.55 12.49
CA PHE A 365 15.03 9.47 11.47
C PHE A 365 16.15 9.98 10.56
N ASN A 366 17.29 10.42 11.11
CA ASN A 366 18.33 11.06 10.30
C ASN A 366 19.76 10.62 10.64
N ASN A 367 19.96 9.36 11.03
CA ASN A 367 21.29 8.76 11.20
C ASN A 367 22.06 8.62 9.89
N LEU A 368 21.37 8.49 8.76
CA LEU A 368 21.97 8.44 7.42
C LEU A 368 22.17 9.84 6.81
N ASN A 369 21.75 10.92 7.50
CA ASN A 369 21.87 12.31 7.08
C ASN A 369 21.16 12.66 5.75
N GLY A 370 20.07 11.97 5.41
CA GLY A 370 19.31 12.20 4.17
C GLY A 370 18.15 13.20 4.28
N ALA A 371 17.68 13.53 5.48
CA ALA A 371 16.44 14.28 5.68
C ALA A 371 16.43 15.67 4.99
N ALA A 372 17.58 16.35 4.93
CA ALA A 372 17.68 17.65 4.26
C ALA A 372 17.42 17.55 2.75
N ASN A 373 17.79 16.43 2.12
CA ASN A 373 17.53 16.21 0.71
C ASN A 373 16.05 15.91 0.47
N ASP A 374 15.43 15.08 1.32
CA ASP A 374 14.01 14.74 1.20
C ASP A 374 13.11 15.96 1.40
N ILE A 375 13.49 16.89 2.28
CA ILE A 375 12.78 18.18 2.42
C ILE A 375 12.97 19.04 1.16
N ALA A 376 14.18 19.04 0.59
CA ALA A 376 14.48 19.84 -0.59
C ALA A 376 13.80 19.31 -1.85
N SER A 377 13.63 18.00 -1.96
CA SER A 377 12.86 17.38 -3.03
C SER A 377 11.36 17.49 -2.80
N GLY A 378 10.91 17.45 -1.54
CA GLY A 378 9.49 17.48 -1.17
C GLY A 378 8.95 16.14 -0.68
N ASP A 379 9.76 15.09 -0.58
CA ASP A 379 9.40 13.77 -0.04
C ASP A 379 9.23 13.77 1.49
N LEU A 380 9.72 14.82 2.15
CA LEU A 380 9.33 15.16 3.52
C LEU A 380 8.79 16.60 3.55
N PRO A 381 7.79 16.87 4.40
CA PRO A 381 7.29 18.22 4.52
C PRO A 381 8.30 19.11 5.25
N SER A 382 8.19 20.43 5.08
CA SER A 382 8.95 21.40 5.88
C SER A 382 8.44 21.53 7.33
N ASN A 383 7.24 21.03 7.62
CA ASN A 383 6.51 21.23 8.88
C ASN A 383 6.59 20.03 9.86
N PHE A 384 7.70 19.27 9.89
CA PHE A 384 7.87 18.14 10.81
C PHE A 384 8.63 18.51 12.10
N GLY A 385 8.57 17.64 13.12
CA GLY A 385 9.31 17.79 14.37
C GLY A 385 9.95 16.49 14.86
N VAL A 386 11.26 16.51 15.11
CA VAL A 386 11.98 15.38 15.72
C VAL A 386 12.06 15.60 17.22
N ILE A 387 11.27 14.86 18.01
CA ILE A 387 11.30 14.96 19.47
C ILE A 387 12.58 14.34 20.02
N LYS A 388 12.92 13.15 19.52
CA LYS A 388 14.18 12.47 19.84
C LYS A 388 14.50 11.44 18.77
N ASP A 389 15.74 11.46 18.31
CA ASP A 389 16.31 10.51 17.38
C ASP A 389 17.31 9.56 18.09
N LEU A 390 17.59 8.42 17.47
CA LEU A 390 18.69 7.54 17.88
C LEU A 390 20.02 8.24 17.59
N THR A 391 21.03 8.04 18.42
CA THR A 391 22.31 8.77 18.28
C THR A 391 23.22 8.21 17.19
N SER A 392 23.11 6.92 16.88
CA SER A 392 23.95 6.22 15.90
C SER A 392 23.42 4.82 15.62
N GLY A 393 23.68 4.29 14.43
CA GLY A 393 23.41 2.90 14.06
C GLY A 393 21.96 2.60 13.67
N GLY A 394 21.13 3.64 13.56
CA GLY A 394 19.79 3.52 12.99
C GLY A 394 19.80 3.46 11.48
N THR A 395 18.74 2.89 10.93
CA THR A 395 18.52 2.65 9.50
C THR A 395 17.70 3.74 8.81
N ASP A 396 17.16 4.66 9.60
CA ASP A 396 16.21 5.68 9.19
C ASP A 396 14.87 5.11 8.68
N GLU A 397 14.46 3.94 9.17
CA GLU A 397 13.15 3.34 8.87
C GLU A 397 12.01 4.28 9.26
N GLY A 398 12.16 4.99 10.36
CA GLY A 398 11.23 6.05 10.76
C GLY A 398 11.09 7.19 9.75
N ARG A 399 12.16 7.55 9.03
CA ARG A 399 12.08 8.56 7.96
C ARG A 399 11.44 8.00 6.70
N ALA A 400 11.72 6.74 6.34
CA ALA A 400 11.01 6.06 5.25
C ALA A 400 9.50 5.98 5.51
N MET A 401 9.09 5.59 6.73
CA MET A 401 7.68 5.64 7.14
C MET A 401 7.06 7.04 7.00
N MET A 402 7.80 8.09 7.35
CA MET A 402 7.32 9.48 7.22
C MET A 402 7.15 9.93 5.78
N GLN A 403 7.98 9.46 4.83
CA GLN A 403 7.77 9.73 3.40
C GLN A 403 6.45 9.10 2.92
N LEU A 404 6.21 7.83 3.27
CA LEU A 404 4.95 7.13 2.92
C LEU A 404 3.72 7.85 3.48
N ILE A 405 3.80 8.35 4.72
CA ILE A 405 2.73 9.15 5.32
C ILE A 405 2.54 10.45 4.54
N HIS A 406 3.63 11.12 4.15
CA HIS A 406 3.58 12.39 3.45
C HIS A 406 2.94 12.25 2.05
N ASP A 407 3.22 11.16 1.33
CA ASP A 407 2.60 10.85 0.04
C ASP A 407 1.07 10.70 0.13
N VAL A 408 0.60 10.06 1.20
CA VAL A 408 -0.84 9.83 1.42
C VAL A 408 -1.53 11.08 1.99
N ALA A 409 -0.93 11.72 2.99
CA ALA A 409 -1.48 12.82 3.75
C ALA A 409 -0.49 14.02 3.78
N PRO A 410 -0.30 14.71 2.64
CA PRO A 410 0.72 15.76 2.49
C PRO A 410 0.54 16.98 3.40
N GLY A 411 -0.69 17.27 3.81
CA GLY A 411 -1.04 18.36 4.73
C GLY A 411 -0.84 18.03 6.21
N ALA A 412 -0.61 16.76 6.56
CA ALA A 412 -0.44 16.35 7.96
C ALA A 412 0.89 16.84 8.54
N LYS A 413 0.87 17.24 9.82
CA LYS A 413 2.08 17.54 10.59
C LYS A 413 2.70 16.24 11.06
N LEU A 414 3.97 16.01 10.76
CA LEU A 414 4.67 14.79 11.16
C LEU A 414 5.56 15.01 12.39
N LEU A 415 5.52 14.08 13.34
CA LEU A 415 6.42 14.05 14.50
C LEU A 415 7.19 12.73 14.53
N PHE A 416 8.47 12.76 14.85
CA PHE A 416 9.27 11.55 15.04
C PHE A 416 9.75 11.40 16.48
N ARG A 417 9.71 10.16 16.97
CA ARG A 417 10.25 9.79 18.28
C ARG A 417 10.77 8.35 18.29
N THR A 418 12.08 8.15 18.42
CA THR A 418 12.66 6.78 18.46
C THR A 418 12.10 5.90 19.60
N GLY A 419 11.76 4.65 19.33
CA GLY A 419 11.38 3.68 20.36
C GLY A 419 12.56 3.09 21.13
N PHE A 420 13.79 3.37 20.70
CA PHE A 420 15.00 2.77 21.25
C PHE A 420 15.53 3.49 22.51
N PRO A 421 16.29 2.80 23.37
CA PRO A 421 16.83 1.43 23.16
C PRO A 421 15.96 0.28 23.68
N ASP A 422 14.86 0.56 24.37
CA ASP A 422 14.09 -0.45 25.09
C ASP A 422 12.60 -0.10 25.20
N GLN A 423 11.82 -1.03 25.74
CA GLN A 423 10.38 -0.84 25.93
C GLN A 423 10.04 0.38 26.82
N ALA A 424 10.91 0.79 27.75
CA ALA A 424 10.66 1.97 28.59
C ALA A 424 10.80 3.26 27.77
N ALA A 425 11.79 3.33 26.88
CA ALA A 425 11.97 4.43 25.94
C ALA A 425 10.82 4.52 24.93
N PHE A 426 10.32 3.39 24.44
CA PHE A 426 9.10 3.32 23.63
C PHE A 426 7.88 3.87 24.38
N ALA A 427 7.64 3.37 25.59
CA ALA A 427 6.51 3.80 26.41
C ALA A 427 6.55 5.31 26.66
N GLN A 428 7.74 5.86 26.94
CA GLN A 428 7.95 7.29 27.07
C GLN A 428 7.71 8.00 25.73
N GLY A 429 8.14 7.43 24.61
CA GLY A 429 7.91 7.98 23.28
C GLY A 429 6.43 8.15 22.94
N VAL A 430 5.59 7.15 23.27
CA VAL A 430 4.12 7.25 23.17
C VAL A 430 3.63 8.47 23.95
N GLN A 431 4.07 8.61 25.21
CA GLN A 431 3.65 9.74 26.06
C GLN A 431 4.14 11.10 25.52
N ASP A 432 5.36 11.16 25.00
CA ASP A 432 5.94 12.37 24.42
C ASP A 432 5.13 12.83 23.21
N LEU A 433 4.72 11.91 22.33
CA LEU A 433 3.90 12.22 21.15
C LEU A 433 2.49 12.67 21.54
N VAL A 434 1.84 12.00 22.50
CA VAL A 434 0.53 12.46 23.00
C VAL A 434 0.64 13.86 23.62
N ASN A 435 1.73 14.15 24.35
CA ASN A 435 1.96 15.48 24.93
C ASN A 435 2.28 16.54 23.86
N ALA A 436 2.86 16.13 22.73
CA ALA A 436 3.11 16.99 21.59
C ALA A 436 1.87 17.26 20.72
N GLY A 437 0.72 16.66 21.08
CA GLY A 437 -0.56 16.85 20.40
C GLY A 437 -0.74 15.95 19.18
N ALA A 438 -0.16 14.75 19.17
CA ALA A 438 -0.44 13.76 18.14
C ALA A 438 -1.91 13.30 18.23
N ASP A 439 -2.61 13.36 17.10
CA ASP A 439 -3.96 12.80 16.90
C ASP A 439 -3.88 11.32 16.52
N ILE A 440 -2.79 10.95 15.83
CA ILE A 440 -2.49 9.60 15.40
C ILE A 440 -1.06 9.24 15.82
N ILE A 441 -0.84 8.02 16.31
CA ILE A 441 0.49 7.46 16.52
C ILE A 441 0.61 6.17 15.70
N VAL A 442 1.75 5.98 15.03
CA VAL A 442 2.10 4.75 14.32
C VAL A 442 3.50 4.27 14.70
N ASP A 443 3.65 2.96 14.87
CA ASP A 443 4.94 2.32 15.09
C ASP A 443 5.16 1.05 14.26
N ASP A 444 6.40 0.61 14.19
CA ASP A 444 6.81 -0.61 13.49
C ASP A 444 7.56 -1.62 14.39
N LEU A 445 7.73 -1.33 15.67
CA LEU A 445 8.69 -2.03 16.54
C LEU A 445 8.11 -3.28 17.19
N VAL A 446 8.98 -4.25 17.50
CA VAL A 446 8.61 -5.47 18.23
C VAL A 446 9.63 -5.73 19.34
N TYR A 447 9.14 -6.15 20.50
CA TYR A 447 9.97 -6.56 21.63
C TYR A 447 9.68 -8.02 21.99
N PRO A 448 10.65 -8.95 21.82
CA PRO A 448 10.44 -10.37 22.08
C PRO A 448 9.96 -10.71 23.48
N ASN A 449 10.25 -9.87 24.46
CA ASN A 449 9.87 -10.08 25.86
C ASN A 449 8.54 -9.41 26.24
N GLU A 450 7.73 -8.95 25.28
CA GLU A 450 6.36 -8.55 25.59
C GLU A 450 5.46 -9.76 25.88
N PRO A 451 4.55 -9.70 26.87
CA PRO A 451 3.75 -10.86 27.23
C PRO A 451 2.70 -11.20 26.16
N MET A 452 2.52 -12.49 25.89
CA MET A 452 1.54 -13.01 24.93
C MET A 452 0.15 -13.17 25.55
N PHE A 453 0.09 -13.61 26.80
CA PHE A 453 -1.16 -14.04 27.46
C PHE A 453 -1.77 -13.01 28.43
N GLN A 454 -1.13 -11.85 28.60
CA GLN A 454 -1.57 -10.78 29.48
C GLN A 454 -1.18 -9.44 28.86
N ASP A 455 -1.98 -8.39 29.03
CA ASP A 455 -1.56 -7.05 28.62
C ASP A 455 -0.36 -6.59 29.46
N GLY A 456 0.82 -6.58 28.83
CA GLY A 456 2.03 -5.99 29.38
C GLY A 456 1.95 -4.46 29.51
N PHE A 457 2.98 -3.85 30.09
CA PHE A 457 2.95 -2.41 30.33
C PHE A 457 2.92 -1.58 29.04
N LEU A 458 3.50 -2.08 27.93
CA LEU A 458 3.41 -1.43 26.62
C LEU A 458 1.99 -1.47 26.07
N ALA A 459 1.33 -2.64 26.06
CA ALA A 459 -0.08 -2.77 25.70
C ALA A 459 -0.98 -1.82 26.52
N GLN A 460 -0.70 -1.68 27.82
CA GLN A 460 -1.39 -0.72 28.69
C GLN A 460 -1.09 0.74 28.29
N ARG A 461 0.15 1.07 27.94
CA ARG A 461 0.55 2.43 27.54
C ARG A 461 -0.10 2.87 26.23
N VAL A 462 -0.14 2.00 25.22
CA VAL A 462 -0.81 2.32 23.95
C VAL A 462 -2.32 2.44 24.13
N ASN A 463 -2.94 1.57 24.94
CA ASN A 463 -4.35 1.70 25.30
C ASN A 463 -4.66 3.00 26.05
N GLN A 464 -3.73 3.50 26.88
CA GLN A 464 -3.87 4.81 27.54
C GLN A 464 -3.84 5.98 26.54
N ALA A 465 -3.04 5.90 25.47
CA ALA A 465 -3.05 6.90 24.41
C ALA A 465 -4.40 6.89 23.67
N VAL A 466 -4.90 5.70 23.33
CA VAL A 466 -6.21 5.51 22.69
C VAL A 466 -7.35 6.04 23.55
N ALA A 467 -7.32 5.78 24.86
CA ALA A 467 -8.31 6.31 25.80
C ALA A 467 -8.30 7.85 25.91
N ARG A 468 -7.24 8.52 25.44
CA ARG A 468 -7.15 9.99 25.34
C ARG A 468 -7.58 10.52 23.97
N GLY A 469 -8.11 9.68 23.10
CA GLY A 469 -8.60 10.05 21.76
C GLY A 469 -7.57 9.90 20.64
N VAL A 470 -6.35 9.42 20.94
CA VAL A 470 -5.29 9.26 19.93
C VAL A 470 -5.46 7.93 19.20
N ALA A 471 -5.71 7.95 17.89
CA ALA A 471 -5.75 6.71 17.12
C ALA A 471 -4.34 6.10 17.05
N TYR A 472 -4.22 4.81 17.32
CA TYR A 472 -2.94 4.11 17.42
C TYR A 472 -2.86 2.96 16.41
N PHE A 473 -1.87 3.01 15.53
CA PHE A 473 -1.57 2.01 14.52
C PHE A 473 -0.22 1.36 14.81
N THR A 474 -0.04 0.10 14.46
CA THR A 474 1.25 -0.58 14.61
C THR A 474 1.41 -1.64 13.52
N SER A 475 2.63 -1.89 13.06
CA SER A 475 2.90 -2.99 12.14
C SER A 475 2.47 -4.31 12.77
N ALA A 476 1.78 -5.20 12.04
CA ALA A 476 1.44 -6.52 12.58
C ALA A 476 2.69 -7.37 12.89
N GLY A 477 3.82 -7.07 12.23
CA GLY A 477 5.08 -7.78 12.30
C GLY A 477 5.24 -8.76 11.14
N ASN A 478 6.48 -9.19 10.90
CA ASN A 478 6.84 -10.02 9.75
C ASN A 478 7.21 -11.45 10.18
N ASN A 479 6.40 -12.08 11.04
CA ASN A 479 6.68 -13.39 11.65
C ASN A 479 5.83 -14.51 11.03
N ALA A 480 5.09 -14.22 9.94
CA ALA A 480 4.23 -15.16 9.24
C ALA A 480 3.35 -15.98 10.21
N ARG A 481 3.45 -17.31 10.14
CA ARG A 481 2.85 -18.27 11.06
C ARG A 481 3.92 -19.06 11.82
N GLU A 482 5.10 -18.47 12.02
CA GLU A 482 6.29 -19.12 12.59
C GLU A 482 6.19 -19.29 14.11
N SER A 483 5.20 -20.04 14.56
CA SER A 483 4.97 -20.31 15.97
C SER A 483 4.41 -21.70 16.26
N TYR A 484 4.62 -22.11 17.50
CA TYR A 484 4.13 -23.35 18.08
C TYR A 484 3.28 -23.02 19.30
N GLU A 485 2.23 -23.79 19.56
CA GLU A 485 1.39 -23.61 20.73
C GLU A 485 0.70 -24.90 21.17
N ASN A 486 0.91 -25.32 22.42
CA ASN A 486 0.32 -26.52 23.01
C ASN A 486 0.48 -26.59 24.55
N PRO A 487 -0.30 -27.44 25.25
CA PRO A 487 -0.06 -27.76 26.65
C PRO A 487 1.29 -28.49 26.85
N PHE A 488 1.89 -28.34 28.04
CA PHE A 488 3.05 -29.15 28.38
C PHE A 488 2.67 -30.62 28.59
N ARG A 489 3.39 -31.49 27.90
CA ARG A 489 3.33 -32.96 28.02
C ARG A 489 4.72 -33.48 28.31
N SER A 490 4.84 -34.41 29.26
CA SER A 490 6.15 -34.88 29.72
C SER A 490 6.66 -36.02 28.85
N ALA A 491 7.83 -35.84 28.24
CA ALA A 491 8.63 -36.88 27.59
C ALA A 491 9.51 -37.66 28.60
N GLY A 492 9.43 -37.32 29.89
CA GLY A 492 10.25 -37.90 30.95
C GLY A 492 11.27 -36.92 31.54
N PHE A 493 11.89 -37.33 32.66
CA PHE A 493 12.84 -36.49 33.40
C PHE A 493 14.28 -36.74 32.97
N TYR A 494 14.98 -35.65 32.68
CA TYR A 494 16.38 -35.63 32.29
C TYR A 494 17.14 -34.68 33.24
N PRO A 495 18.13 -35.16 34.01
CA PRO A 495 18.76 -34.34 35.07
C PRO A 495 19.25 -32.96 34.61
N SER A 496 19.80 -32.88 33.39
CA SER A 496 20.33 -31.65 32.81
C SER A 496 19.28 -30.69 32.25
N TYR A 497 18.02 -31.12 32.09
CA TYR A 497 16.94 -30.40 31.37
C TYR A 497 15.61 -30.30 32.15
N GLY A 498 15.42 -31.10 33.20
CA GLY A 498 14.15 -31.20 33.91
C GLY A 498 13.25 -32.21 33.21
N GLU A 499 11.94 -32.05 33.33
CA GLU A 499 11.01 -32.80 32.48
C GLU A 499 11.01 -32.19 31.08
N LEU A 500 11.40 -32.95 30.06
CA LEU A 500 11.35 -32.46 28.68
C LEU A 500 9.92 -32.48 28.14
N HIS A 501 9.60 -31.53 27.29
CA HIS A 501 8.33 -31.48 26.58
C HIS A 501 8.30 -32.51 25.45
N ASP A 502 7.18 -33.23 25.32
CA ASP A 502 6.83 -34.06 24.18
C ASP A 502 6.07 -33.25 23.12
N PHE A 503 6.68 -33.07 21.94
CA PHE A 503 6.12 -32.35 20.80
C PHE A 503 5.19 -33.21 19.94
N ASP A 504 5.30 -34.55 19.95
CA ASP A 504 4.42 -35.42 19.15
C ASP A 504 2.98 -35.37 19.69
N PRO A 505 1.98 -34.86 18.96
CA PRO A 505 0.59 -34.80 19.42
C PRO A 505 -0.05 -36.20 19.58
N GLY A 506 0.55 -37.23 19.00
CA GLY A 506 0.09 -38.61 18.98
C GLY A 506 0.52 -39.45 20.17
N ALA A 507 0.72 -40.75 19.90
CA ALA A 507 1.08 -41.75 20.91
C ALA A 507 2.60 -42.02 20.99
N GLY A 508 3.39 -41.42 20.09
CA GLY A 508 4.85 -41.44 20.19
C GLY A 508 5.33 -40.48 21.26
N VAL A 509 6.66 -40.42 21.43
CA VAL A 509 7.33 -39.42 22.27
C VAL A 509 8.44 -38.81 21.43
N ASP A 510 8.35 -37.52 21.18
CA ASP A 510 9.39 -36.73 20.53
C ASP A 510 9.72 -35.52 21.38
N PHE A 511 10.87 -35.57 22.07
CA PHE A 511 11.26 -34.49 22.98
C PHE A 511 11.95 -33.31 22.28
N SER A 512 12.08 -33.39 20.95
CA SER A 512 12.69 -32.36 20.13
C SER A 512 11.74 -31.85 19.06
N GLN A 513 11.93 -30.60 18.70
CA GLN A 513 11.19 -29.94 17.65
C GLN A 513 12.19 -29.49 16.58
N SER A 514 12.23 -30.21 15.45
CA SER A 514 13.08 -29.87 14.33
C SER A 514 12.67 -28.53 13.73
N VAL A 515 13.67 -27.68 13.55
CA VAL A 515 13.53 -26.35 12.96
C VAL A 515 14.62 -26.10 11.93
N THR A 516 14.30 -25.31 10.92
CA THR A 516 15.25 -24.79 9.96
C THR A 516 15.57 -23.35 10.32
N ILE A 517 16.85 -23.04 10.52
CA ILE A 517 17.38 -21.70 10.79
C ILE A 517 18.42 -21.38 9.70
N PRO A 518 18.11 -20.53 8.72
CA PRO A 518 19.03 -20.22 7.64
C PRO A 518 20.25 -19.43 8.14
N VAL A 519 21.33 -19.45 7.34
CA VAL A 519 22.52 -18.65 7.61
C VAL A 519 22.17 -17.18 7.47
N SER A 520 22.47 -16.38 8.49
CA SER A 520 22.07 -14.98 8.55
C SER A 520 23.09 -14.14 9.32
N ALA A 521 23.39 -12.95 8.79
CA ALA A 521 23.69 -11.81 9.67
C ALA A 521 22.37 -11.44 10.36
N ARG A 522 22.27 -10.81 11.52
CA ARG A 522 21.05 -10.82 12.38
C ARG A 522 20.78 -12.20 13.02
N PRO A 523 20.66 -12.23 14.36
CA PRO A 523 20.29 -13.45 15.07
C PRO A 523 18.78 -13.70 14.99
N LEU A 524 18.39 -14.97 14.97
CA LEU A 524 17.06 -15.42 15.36
C LEU A 524 16.83 -15.08 16.83
N GLN A 525 15.61 -14.63 17.14
CA GLN A 525 15.10 -14.56 18.50
C GLN A 525 13.87 -15.45 18.62
N ILE A 526 13.77 -16.25 19.67
CA ILE A 526 12.56 -17.03 19.97
C ILE A 526 12.00 -16.52 21.29
N SER A 527 10.80 -15.96 21.26
CA SER A 527 10.04 -15.64 22.47
C SER A 527 9.23 -16.86 22.88
N PHE A 528 9.57 -17.46 24.02
CA PHE A 528 8.90 -18.63 24.59
C PHE A 528 8.18 -18.24 25.88
N GLN A 529 6.89 -18.56 25.98
CA GLN A 529 6.04 -18.17 27.10
C GLN A 529 5.05 -19.28 27.46
N TRP A 530 4.52 -19.23 28.68
CA TRP A 530 3.50 -20.16 29.16
C TRP A 530 2.42 -19.44 29.97
N ASP A 531 1.31 -20.13 30.18
CA ASP A 531 0.07 -19.61 30.77
C ASP A 531 0.16 -19.38 32.28
N SER A 532 1.04 -18.47 32.66
CA SER A 532 1.25 -18.00 34.02
C SER A 532 1.08 -16.48 34.10
N PRO A 533 0.74 -15.94 35.27
CA PRO A 533 0.59 -14.50 35.43
C PRO A 533 1.95 -13.80 35.41
N LEU A 534 2.00 -12.63 34.77
CA LEU A 534 3.20 -11.79 34.72
C LEU A 534 3.72 -11.46 36.13
N GLY A 535 5.04 -11.55 36.32
CA GLY A 535 5.75 -11.30 37.59
C GLY A 535 5.43 -12.27 38.74
N ARG A 536 4.66 -13.34 38.51
CA ARG A 536 4.19 -14.26 39.56
C ARG A 536 4.08 -15.70 39.05
N SER A 537 4.91 -16.11 38.10
CA SER A 537 4.88 -17.47 37.57
C SER A 537 5.13 -18.50 38.69
N PRO A 538 4.26 -19.51 38.87
CA PRO A 538 4.52 -20.66 39.74
C PRO A 538 5.42 -21.72 39.06
N ASN A 539 5.78 -21.50 37.79
CA ASN A 539 6.49 -22.44 36.96
C ASN A 539 7.85 -21.88 36.51
N ASP A 540 8.77 -22.82 36.27
CA ASP A 540 10.09 -22.57 35.72
C ASP A 540 10.28 -23.47 34.50
N LEU A 541 10.32 -22.86 33.31
CA LEU A 541 10.51 -23.56 32.06
C LEU A 541 11.68 -22.95 31.30
N ASP A 542 12.55 -23.80 30.80
CA ASP A 542 13.71 -23.43 30.02
C ASP A 542 13.49 -23.79 28.55
N ILE A 543 14.16 -23.06 27.65
CA ILE A 543 14.23 -23.41 26.23
C ILE A 543 15.68 -23.57 25.76
N TYR A 544 15.87 -24.54 24.88
CA TYR A 544 17.17 -24.95 24.36
C TYR A 544 17.12 -25.04 22.85
N LEU A 545 18.24 -24.70 22.21
CA LEU A 545 18.51 -25.04 20.83
C LEU A 545 19.71 -25.99 20.78
N ALA A 546 19.53 -27.17 20.21
CA ALA A 546 20.56 -28.17 20.01
C ALA A 546 20.93 -28.32 18.53
N ASP A 547 22.06 -28.97 18.26
CA ASP A 547 22.34 -29.48 16.92
C ASP A 547 21.30 -30.53 16.48
N ARG A 548 21.27 -30.83 15.18
CA ARG A 548 20.34 -31.79 14.56
C ARG A 548 20.36 -33.18 15.22
N LEU A 549 21.47 -33.58 15.84
CA LEU A 549 21.64 -34.90 16.45
C LEU A 549 21.32 -34.89 17.96
N ASN A 550 20.88 -33.75 18.51
CA ASN A 550 20.72 -33.53 19.95
C ASN A 550 22.01 -33.83 20.76
N SER A 551 23.18 -33.72 20.14
CA SER A 551 24.47 -34.07 20.74
C SER A 551 25.10 -32.91 21.51
N ARG A 552 24.76 -31.68 21.13
CA ARG A 552 25.28 -30.44 21.73
C ARG A 552 24.22 -29.35 21.78
N ILE A 553 24.09 -28.69 22.93
CA ILE A 553 23.31 -27.45 23.07
C ILE A 553 24.13 -26.28 22.50
N LEU A 554 23.53 -25.53 21.58
CA LEU A 554 24.14 -24.40 20.87
C LEU A 554 23.70 -23.05 21.46
N ALA A 555 22.45 -22.95 21.92
CA ALA A 555 21.91 -21.80 22.63
C ALA A 555 20.88 -22.26 23.67
N GLN A 556 20.68 -21.46 24.71
CA GLN A 556 19.73 -21.77 25.77
C GLN A 556 19.40 -20.53 26.58
N THR A 557 18.21 -20.51 27.17
CA THR A 557 17.90 -19.65 28.31
C THR A 557 17.29 -20.51 29.42
N ARG A 558 17.67 -20.17 30.66
CA ARG A 558 17.37 -20.94 31.87
C ARG A 558 17.13 -20.02 33.07
N THR A 559 16.45 -18.91 32.81
CA THR A 559 16.08 -17.92 33.81
C THR A 559 15.21 -18.62 34.84
N ALA A 560 15.49 -18.47 36.13
CA ALA A 560 14.60 -19.01 37.15
C ALA A 560 13.33 -18.14 37.21
N ASN A 561 12.23 -18.61 36.62
CA ASN A 561 11.01 -17.81 36.45
C ASN A 561 10.03 -17.95 37.62
N VAL A 562 10.30 -18.76 38.65
CA VAL A 562 9.43 -18.83 39.85
C VAL A 562 9.36 -17.47 40.53
N GLY A 563 8.14 -16.91 40.63
CA GLY A 563 7.89 -15.57 41.15
C GLY A 563 8.30 -14.44 40.20
N GLY A 564 8.66 -14.76 38.95
CA GLY A 564 9.01 -13.82 37.89
C GLY A 564 8.06 -13.89 36.70
N ASP A 565 8.52 -13.35 35.57
CA ASP A 565 7.77 -13.36 34.31
C ASP A 565 7.83 -14.74 33.64
N PRO A 566 6.74 -15.24 33.04
CA PRO A 566 6.69 -16.54 32.39
C PRO A 566 7.23 -16.48 30.95
N ILE A 567 8.44 -15.93 30.80
CA ILE A 567 9.04 -15.57 29.52
C ILE A 567 10.49 -16.01 29.50
N GLU A 568 10.86 -16.62 28.38
CA GLU A 568 12.23 -16.91 27.99
C GLU A 568 12.48 -16.40 26.58
N VAL A 569 13.61 -15.72 26.36
CA VAL A 569 13.98 -15.18 25.04
C VAL A 569 15.31 -15.76 24.59
N LEU A 570 15.25 -16.79 23.76
CA LEU A 570 16.44 -17.43 23.20
C LEU A 570 16.95 -16.65 21.99
N SER A 571 18.25 -16.36 21.96
CA SER A 571 18.91 -15.75 20.80
C SER A 571 19.94 -16.70 20.22
N PHE A 572 19.92 -16.87 18.90
CA PHE A 572 20.89 -17.68 18.18
C PHE A 572 21.22 -17.10 16.81
N ARG A 573 22.49 -17.12 16.43
CA ARG A 573 22.93 -16.76 15.07
C ARG A 573 23.52 -17.99 14.40
N ASN A 574 22.95 -18.39 13.27
CA ASN A 574 23.59 -19.32 12.35
C ASN A 574 24.51 -18.52 11.42
N ASP A 575 25.81 -18.57 11.68
CA ASP A 575 26.85 -17.92 10.86
C ASP A 575 27.44 -18.85 9.78
N GLY A 576 26.83 -20.04 9.58
CA GLY A 576 27.29 -21.06 8.65
C GLY A 576 28.37 -22.00 9.21
N SER A 577 28.93 -21.72 10.39
CA SER A 577 29.98 -22.55 10.99
C SER A 577 29.51 -23.93 11.45
N TYR A 578 28.19 -24.12 11.61
CA TYR A 578 27.59 -25.37 12.05
C TYR A 578 27.44 -26.41 10.93
N GLY A 579 27.63 -26.03 9.66
CA GLY A 579 27.50 -26.94 8.51
C GLY A 579 26.10 -27.52 8.30
N SER A 580 25.08 -26.95 8.94
CA SER A 580 23.67 -27.35 8.88
C SER A 580 22.78 -26.12 9.08
N ASN A 581 21.61 -26.13 8.43
CA ASN A 581 20.50 -25.22 8.74
C ASN A 581 19.42 -25.89 9.56
N GLU A 582 19.49 -27.21 9.79
CA GLU A 582 18.57 -27.94 10.64
C GLU A 582 19.12 -28.03 12.07
N PHE A 583 18.26 -27.71 13.03
CA PHE A 583 18.50 -27.70 14.47
C PHE A 583 17.28 -28.26 15.20
N ASN A 584 17.40 -28.49 16.50
CA ASN A 584 16.29 -28.97 17.32
C ASN A 584 16.04 -28.03 18.51
N LEU A 585 14.78 -27.64 18.71
CA LEU A 585 14.34 -26.99 19.94
C LEU A 585 13.96 -28.03 20.98
N LEU A 586 14.26 -27.74 22.25
CA LEU A 586 13.82 -28.52 23.40
C LEU A 586 13.24 -27.56 24.44
N ILE A 587 12.19 -27.99 25.12
CA ILE A 587 11.58 -27.25 26.24
C ILE A 587 11.67 -28.12 27.49
N GLY A 588 12.18 -27.57 28.58
CA GLY A 588 12.38 -28.28 29.84
C GLY A 588 11.64 -27.63 31.00
N LYS A 589 10.74 -28.35 31.66
CA LYS A 589 10.10 -27.90 32.90
C LYS A 589 10.96 -28.25 34.11
N ARG A 590 11.41 -27.22 34.82
CA ARG A 590 12.25 -27.32 36.03
C ARG A 590 11.46 -27.38 37.30
N GLU A 591 10.47 -26.51 37.43
CA GLU A 591 9.68 -26.37 38.64
C GLU A 591 8.21 -26.08 38.33
N GLY A 592 7.35 -26.52 39.24
CA GLY A 592 5.91 -26.30 39.21
C GLY A 592 5.11 -27.29 38.36
N ALA A 593 3.80 -27.04 38.33
CA ALA A 593 2.85 -27.83 37.56
C ALA A 593 3.07 -27.68 36.05
N ALA A 594 2.66 -28.68 35.27
CA ALA A 594 2.66 -28.57 33.82
C ALA A 594 1.72 -27.43 33.36
N PRO A 595 2.23 -26.43 32.62
CA PRO A 595 1.37 -25.36 32.08
C PRO A 595 0.34 -25.94 31.11
N SER A 596 -0.88 -25.40 31.13
CA SER A 596 -1.96 -25.87 30.26
C SER A 596 -1.84 -25.30 28.85
N ARG A 597 -1.00 -24.27 28.68
CA ARG A 597 -0.66 -23.70 27.38
C ARG A 597 0.74 -23.10 27.42
N MET A 598 1.52 -23.42 26.41
CA MET A 598 2.82 -22.84 26.12
C MET A 598 2.84 -22.40 24.67
N LYS A 599 3.62 -21.38 24.37
CA LYS A 599 3.77 -20.84 23.02
C LYS A 599 5.19 -20.37 22.81
N TYR A 600 5.76 -20.64 21.63
CA TYR A 600 6.90 -19.87 21.17
C TYR A 600 6.63 -19.25 19.81
N ILE A 601 7.20 -18.06 19.57
CA ILE A 601 7.19 -17.35 18.29
C ILE A 601 8.64 -17.09 17.90
N ALA A 602 9.01 -17.46 16.67
CA ALA A 602 10.27 -17.04 16.06
C ALA A 602 10.14 -15.61 15.56
N ILE A 603 11.12 -14.79 15.89
CA ILE A 603 11.17 -13.36 15.62
C ILE A 603 12.49 -13.07 14.89
N SER A 604 12.43 -12.15 13.94
CA SER A 604 13.58 -11.54 13.26
C SER A 604 14.46 -12.52 12.47
N GLN A 605 13.90 -13.54 11.82
CA GLN A 605 14.65 -14.42 10.91
C GLN A 605 13.80 -14.83 9.71
N GLU A 606 14.04 -14.20 8.56
CA GLU A 606 13.45 -14.64 7.30
C GLU A 606 13.87 -16.08 6.98
N GLY A 607 12.89 -16.90 6.58
CA GLY A 607 13.09 -18.29 6.20
C GLY A 607 13.25 -19.28 7.36
N PHE A 608 12.93 -18.88 8.60
CA PHE A 608 12.78 -19.83 9.69
C PHE A 608 11.60 -20.78 9.40
N GLN A 609 11.75 -22.06 9.73
CA GLN A 609 10.68 -23.04 9.53
C GLN A 609 10.61 -24.01 10.70
N ILE A 610 9.38 -24.36 11.09
CA ILE A 610 9.10 -25.46 12.00
C ILE A 610 8.86 -26.71 11.13
N ASN A 611 9.74 -27.70 11.24
CA ASN A 611 9.79 -28.83 10.31
C ASN A 611 8.82 -29.97 10.67
N GLU A 612 8.35 -30.02 11.91
CA GLU A 612 7.46 -31.07 12.43
C GLU A 612 6.45 -30.52 13.45
N TYR A 613 5.39 -31.26 13.75
CA TYR A 613 4.33 -31.02 14.77
C TYR A 613 3.75 -29.60 14.99
N ASP A 614 2.42 -29.48 14.97
CA ASP A 614 1.64 -28.33 15.50
C ASP A 614 2.18 -26.92 15.20
N ARG A 615 2.58 -26.72 13.94
CA ARG A 615 3.01 -25.45 13.37
C ARG A 615 1.85 -24.51 13.03
N ASP A 616 2.20 -23.35 12.48
CA ASP A 616 1.29 -22.40 11.82
C ASP A 616 0.26 -21.75 12.76
N ARG A 617 0.69 -21.39 13.99
CA ARG A 617 -0.14 -20.69 14.99
C ARG A 617 0.01 -19.17 14.89
N SER A 618 -0.80 -18.43 15.66
CA SER A 618 -0.81 -16.97 15.71
C SER A 618 0.55 -16.36 16.07
N THR A 619 0.89 -15.21 15.51
CA THR A 619 2.19 -14.53 15.72
C THR A 619 2.07 -13.05 16.06
N VAL A 620 0.88 -12.44 16.02
CA VAL A 620 0.62 -11.11 16.59
C VAL A 620 0.55 -11.21 18.13
N PHE A 621 1.37 -10.45 18.86
CA PHE A 621 1.39 -10.44 20.34
C PHE A 621 1.88 -9.09 20.90
N GLY A 622 1.88 -8.94 22.23
CA GLY A 622 2.34 -7.72 22.90
C GLY A 622 1.43 -6.51 22.64
N HIS A 623 1.99 -5.31 22.57
CA HIS A 623 1.25 -4.07 22.31
C HIS A 623 0.50 -4.09 20.97
N LYS A 624 0.97 -4.86 20.00
CA LYS A 624 0.29 -5.08 18.70
C LYS A 624 -1.02 -5.84 18.85
N ASN A 625 -1.12 -6.69 19.87
CA ASN A 625 -2.35 -7.38 20.22
C ASN A 625 -3.18 -6.60 21.26
N ALA A 626 -2.87 -5.33 21.55
CA ALA A 626 -3.66 -4.53 22.49
C ALA A 626 -5.09 -4.30 21.97
N SER A 627 -6.06 -4.18 22.87
CA SER A 627 -7.47 -4.05 22.49
C SER A 627 -7.84 -2.74 21.79
N GLY A 628 -7.10 -1.66 22.09
CA GLY A 628 -7.41 -0.32 21.59
C GLY A 628 -6.67 0.06 20.32
N VAL A 629 -5.73 -0.75 19.83
CA VAL A 629 -4.90 -0.40 18.67
C VAL A 629 -5.41 -1.05 17.39
N ALA A 630 -4.86 -0.64 16.25
CA ALA A 630 -4.99 -1.36 14.99
C ALA A 630 -3.63 -1.89 14.54
N ALA A 631 -3.40 -3.20 14.65
CA ALA A 631 -2.28 -3.85 13.99
C ALA A 631 -2.59 -4.00 12.50
N VAL A 632 -1.61 -3.67 11.65
CA VAL A 632 -1.77 -3.58 10.20
C VAL A 632 -0.92 -4.64 9.50
N GLY A 633 -1.58 -5.56 8.80
CA GLY A 633 -0.91 -6.52 7.92
C GLY A 633 -0.56 -5.91 6.56
N ALA A 634 0.12 -6.67 5.71
CA ALA A 634 0.65 -6.17 4.43
C ALA A 634 0.08 -6.89 3.21
N VAL A 635 -0.10 -6.13 2.12
CA VAL A 635 -0.27 -6.64 0.76
C VAL A 635 0.72 -5.93 -0.17
N PRO A 636 1.30 -6.60 -1.16
CA PRO A 636 2.19 -5.94 -2.10
C PRO A 636 1.38 -4.99 -2.99
N TYR A 637 1.86 -3.77 -3.22
CA TYR A 637 1.12 -2.78 -4.04
C TYR A 637 0.77 -3.30 -5.44
N PHE A 638 1.62 -4.16 -6.02
CA PHE A 638 1.47 -4.71 -7.37
C PHE A 638 0.55 -5.93 -7.44
N ALA A 639 0.12 -6.49 -6.30
CA ALA A 639 -0.87 -7.57 -6.24
C ALA A 639 -1.76 -7.39 -5.00
N PRO A 640 -2.60 -6.34 -4.96
CA PRO A 640 -3.33 -5.94 -3.76
C PRO A 640 -4.43 -6.94 -3.31
N SER A 641 -4.74 -7.93 -4.14
CA SER A 641 -5.63 -9.05 -3.81
C SER A 641 -4.93 -10.20 -3.07
N ARG A 642 -3.60 -10.13 -2.86
CA ARG A 642 -2.80 -11.21 -2.28
C ARG A 642 -2.16 -10.76 -0.96
N LEU A 643 -2.41 -11.50 0.11
CA LEU A 643 -1.75 -11.28 1.40
C LEU A 643 -0.24 -11.55 1.32
N GLU A 644 0.57 -10.71 1.96
CA GLU A 644 1.99 -10.99 2.13
C GLU A 644 2.25 -12.18 3.04
N SER A 645 3.06 -13.12 2.57
CA SER A 645 3.29 -14.39 3.27
C SER A 645 4.02 -14.24 4.61
N PHE A 646 4.75 -13.13 4.78
CA PHE A 646 5.43 -12.80 6.04
C PHE A 646 4.51 -12.08 7.04
N SER A 647 3.36 -11.56 6.61
CA SER A 647 2.46 -10.78 7.48
C SER A 647 2.01 -11.64 8.66
N SER A 648 2.15 -11.11 9.88
CA SER A 648 1.89 -11.89 11.10
C SER A 648 0.42 -12.25 11.24
N LEU A 649 0.16 -13.51 11.59
CA LEU A 649 -1.16 -14.05 11.83
C LEU A 649 -1.71 -13.64 13.21
N GLY A 650 -2.97 -13.22 13.23
CA GLY A 650 -3.77 -12.94 14.39
C GLY A 650 -4.13 -14.13 15.28
N GLY A 651 -4.87 -13.86 16.37
CA GLY A 651 -5.51 -14.90 17.17
C GLY A 651 -4.79 -15.31 18.46
N THR A 652 -3.72 -14.61 18.86
CA THR A 652 -3.08 -14.83 20.16
C THR A 652 -4.04 -14.43 21.28
N GLN A 653 -4.31 -15.38 22.19
CA GLN A 653 -5.30 -15.19 23.25
C GLN A 653 -4.74 -14.44 24.45
N ILE A 654 -5.52 -13.52 25.00
CA ILE A 654 -5.29 -12.99 26.36
C ILE A 654 -6.02 -13.88 27.35
N LEU A 655 -5.28 -14.38 28.34
CA LEU A 655 -5.75 -15.32 29.36
C LEU A 655 -5.92 -14.67 30.72
N PHE A 656 -5.19 -13.58 30.98
CA PHE A 656 -5.15 -12.92 32.26
C PHE A 656 -5.62 -11.47 32.18
N ASP A 657 -6.29 -11.00 33.22
CA ASP A 657 -6.52 -9.58 33.44
C ASP A 657 -5.21 -8.85 33.81
N GLN A 658 -5.27 -7.51 33.92
CA GLN A 658 -4.10 -6.69 34.27
C GLN A 658 -3.51 -7.05 35.64
N ALA A 659 -4.33 -7.53 36.56
CA ALA A 659 -3.93 -7.97 37.89
C ALA A 659 -3.44 -9.43 37.91
N GLY A 660 -3.29 -10.06 36.73
CA GLY A 660 -2.87 -11.43 36.47
C GLY A 660 -3.80 -12.50 37.03
N ASN A 661 -5.11 -12.20 37.17
CA ASN A 661 -6.11 -13.22 37.43
C ASN A 661 -6.60 -13.82 36.12
N TRP A 662 -6.95 -15.10 36.14
CA TRP A 662 -7.57 -15.76 34.99
C TRP A 662 -8.85 -15.05 34.55
N LEU A 663 -8.97 -14.79 33.26
CA LEU A 663 -10.22 -14.40 32.64
C LEU A 663 -11.19 -15.59 32.64
N SER A 664 -12.49 -15.30 32.78
CA SER A 664 -13.52 -16.35 32.75
C SER A 664 -13.60 -17.07 31.40
N GLN A 665 -13.14 -16.42 30.33
CA GLN A 665 -12.95 -16.96 28.98
C GLN A 665 -11.71 -16.30 28.37
N PRO A 666 -10.89 -17.03 27.59
CA PRO A 666 -9.82 -16.41 26.80
C PRO A 666 -10.37 -15.32 25.88
N GLN A 667 -9.72 -14.16 25.87
CA GLN A 667 -10.09 -13.06 24.99
C GLN A 667 -9.29 -13.15 23.69
N LEU A 668 -10.01 -13.33 22.58
CA LEU A 668 -9.51 -13.14 21.22
C LEU A 668 -9.77 -11.69 20.79
N ARG A 669 -8.81 -11.10 20.09
CA ARG A 669 -8.89 -9.72 19.60
C ARG A 669 -8.78 -9.72 18.08
N PRO A 670 -9.53 -8.86 17.37
CA PRO A 670 -9.52 -8.81 15.91
C PRO A 670 -8.26 -8.09 15.42
N GLN A 671 -7.12 -8.75 15.55
CA GLN A 671 -5.81 -8.30 15.07
C GLN A 671 -5.22 -9.36 14.13
N PRO A 672 -4.48 -8.99 13.07
CA PRO A 672 -4.45 -7.64 12.51
C PRO A 672 -5.87 -7.18 12.16
N ARG A 673 -6.13 -5.88 12.27
CA ARG A 673 -7.47 -5.34 12.09
C ARG A 673 -7.81 -5.21 10.61
N PHE A 674 -6.81 -4.97 9.79
CA PHE A 674 -6.89 -4.81 8.34
C PHE A 674 -5.48 -4.88 7.76
N VAL A 675 -5.39 -4.84 6.43
CA VAL A 675 -4.13 -4.72 5.71
C VAL A 675 -4.02 -3.41 4.95
N ALA A 676 -2.78 -3.03 4.65
CA ALA A 676 -2.44 -1.89 3.81
C ALA A 676 -1.23 -2.23 2.93
N PRO A 677 -0.95 -1.41 1.90
CA PRO A 677 0.10 -1.71 0.93
C PRO A 677 1.51 -1.65 1.53
N ASP A 678 2.38 -2.53 1.06
CA ASP A 678 3.82 -2.48 1.25
C ASP A 678 4.55 -2.57 -0.10
N ASP A 679 5.88 -2.70 -0.04
CA ASP A 679 6.75 -2.76 -1.23
C ASP A 679 6.64 -1.47 -2.07
N THR A 680 6.31 -0.34 -1.46
CA THR A 680 6.10 0.94 -2.14
C THR A 680 7.35 1.80 -2.12
N ASP A 681 7.49 2.72 -3.07
CA ASP A 681 8.69 3.52 -3.22
C ASP A 681 8.94 4.48 -2.05
N THR A 682 10.23 4.74 -1.84
CA THR A 682 10.77 5.81 -1.01
C THR A 682 12.01 6.38 -1.70
N THR A 683 12.49 7.57 -1.33
CA THR A 683 13.73 8.13 -1.93
C THR A 683 14.97 7.33 -1.54
N PHE A 684 14.89 6.60 -0.44
CA PHE A 684 15.94 5.76 0.09
C PHE A 684 15.31 4.65 0.92
N PHE A 685 15.84 3.45 0.79
CA PHE A 685 15.74 2.42 1.81
C PHE A 685 16.69 1.31 1.40
N SER A 686 17.60 0.87 2.27
CA SER A 686 18.55 -0.26 2.16
C SER A 686 19.13 -0.63 0.76
N GLU A 687 20.43 -0.93 0.66
CA GLU A 687 21.04 -1.38 -0.63
C GLU A 687 20.46 -2.72 -1.18
N GLN A 688 19.63 -3.42 -0.40
CA GLN A 688 19.01 -4.69 -0.76
C GLN A 688 17.52 -4.55 -1.09
N SER A 689 16.96 -3.35 -0.97
CA SER A 689 15.57 -3.09 -1.29
C SER A 689 15.33 -3.30 -2.78
N PRO A 690 14.21 -3.93 -3.17
CA PRO A 690 13.89 -4.09 -4.56
C PRO A 690 13.54 -2.74 -5.20
N ASP A 691 13.57 -2.70 -6.53
CA ASP A 691 13.02 -1.64 -7.38
C ASP A 691 12.21 -2.39 -8.44
N ARG A 692 10.95 -2.72 -8.07
CA ARG A 692 10.11 -3.69 -8.80
C ARG A 692 9.66 -3.13 -10.13
N GLU A 693 9.32 -1.86 -10.15
CA GLU A 693 8.90 -1.05 -11.28
C GLU A 693 10.07 -0.50 -12.12
N ARG A 694 11.31 -0.62 -11.63
CA ARG A 694 12.56 -0.22 -12.30
C ARG A 694 12.62 1.28 -12.58
N ASN A 695 12.12 2.09 -11.66
CA ASN A 695 12.09 3.54 -11.80
C ASN A 695 13.34 4.22 -11.19
N GLY A 696 14.23 3.45 -10.58
CA GLY A 696 15.46 3.93 -9.94
C GLY A 696 15.30 4.30 -8.47
N PHE A 697 14.13 4.06 -7.87
CA PHE A 697 13.86 4.27 -6.45
C PHE A 697 13.67 2.92 -5.73
N PRO A 698 14.16 2.80 -4.48
CA PRO A 698 13.96 1.58 -3.71
C PRO A 698 12.53 1.49 -3.14
N ASN A 699 11.97 0.30 -3.19
CA ASN A 699 10.75 -0.06 -2.49
C ASN A 699 11.03 -0.33 -1.00
N PHE A 700 10.14 0.12 -0.11
CA PHE A 700 10.17 -0.17 1.32
C PHE A 700 9.20 -1.34 1.63
N PRO A 701 9.72 -2.55 1.93
CA PRO A 701 8.88 -3.73 2.17
C PRO A 701 8.45 -3.87 3.63
N GLY A 702 7.42 -4.69 3.85
CA GLY A 702 7.03 -5.20 5.16
C GLY A 702 5.84 -4.49 5.78
N THR A 703 5.34 -5.04 6.89
CA THR A 703 4.27 -4.40 7.66
C THR A 703 4.68 -3.02 8.23
N SER A 704 5.98 -2.72 8.28
CA SER A 704 6.53 -1.39 8.59
C SER A 704 6.17 -0.34 7.53
N ALA A 705 5.94 -0.72 6.27
CA ALA A 705 5.41 0.16 5.24
C ALA A 705 3.87 0.18 5.24
N ALA A 706 3.21 -0.93 5.56
CA ALA A 706 1.74 -0.99 5.61
C ALA A 706 1.13 -0.13 6.74
N ALA A 707 1.68 -0.17 7.95
CA ALA A 707 1.17 0.60 9.09
C ALA A 707 1.12 2.14 8.85
N PRO A 708 2.18 2.80 8.32
CA PRO A 708 2.14 4.24 8.05
C PRO A 708 1.12 4.60 6.96
N HIS A 709 0.91 3.77 5.94
CA HIS A 709 -0.15 3.95 4.95
C HIS A 709 -1.53 4.01 5.60
N ALA A 710 -1.86 3.03 6.45
CA ALA A 710 -3.14 3.00 7.17
C ALA A 710 -3.31 4.20 8.11
N ALA A 711 -2.26 4.58 8.84
CA ALA A 711 -2.25 5.75 9.70
C ALA A 711 -2.48 7.05 8.93
N ALA A 712 -1.94 7.18 7.71
CA ALA A 712 -2.13 8.35 6.88
C ALA A 712 -3.56 8.45 6.31
N VAL A 713 -4.19 7.33 5.94
CA VAL A 713 -5.62 7.32 5.56
C VAL A 713 -6.50 7.80 6.72
N ALA A 714 -6.18 7.37 7.95
CA ALA A 714 -6.88 7.85 9.14
C ALA A 714 -6.76 9.36 9.35
N ALA A 715 -5.67 10.00 8.91
CA ALA A 715 -5.54 11.45 8.96
C ALA A 715 -6.50 12.16 7.99
N LEU A 716 -6.66 11.61 6.78
CA LEU A 716 -7.65 12.12 5.83
C LEU A 716 -9.08 12.02 6.40
N MET A 717 -9.38 10.90 7.09
CA MET A 717 -10.67 10.71 7.76
C MET A 717 -10.90 11.70 8.90
N LEU A 718 -9.88 11.99 9.73
CA LEU A 718 -9.98 12.96 10.81
C LEU A 718 -10.10 14.41 10.30
N GLN A 719 -9.51 14.73 9.16
CA GLN A 719 -9.76 16.02 8.50
C GLN A 719 -11.20 16.12 8.02
N ALA A 720 -11.76 15.04 7.45
CA ALA A 720 -13.16 15.00 7.02
C ALA A 720 -14.13 15.12 8.21
N ASN A 721 -13.78 14.55 9.38
CA ASN A 721 -14.54 14.71 10.60
C ASN A 721 -13.63 14.59 11.85
N SER A 722 -13.36 15.72 12.48
CA SER A 722 -12.48 15.82 13.66
C SER A 722 -13.06 15.21 14.94
N GLU A 723 -14.34 14.85 14.96
CA GLU A 723 -15.03 14.29 16.13
C GLU A 723 -14.97 12.75 16.19
N LEU A 724 -14.33 12.10 15.21
CA LEU A 724 -14.22 10.64 15.20
C LEU A 724 -13.35 10.16 16.38
N THR A 725 -13.97 9.36 17.26
CA THR A 725 -13.22 8.59 18.25
C THR A 725 -12.41 7.49 17.56
N PRO A 726 -11.28 7.03 18.12
CA PRO A 726 -10.50 5.92 17.55
C PRO A 726 -11.37 4.68 17.24
N ALA A 727 -12.26 4.31 18.15
CA ALA A 727 -13.16 3.16 17.94
C ALA A 727 -14.09 3.34 16.73
N THR A 728 -14.62 4.55 16.52
CA THR A 728 -15.49 4.84 15.36
C THR A 728 -14.67 4.90 14.07
N LEU A 729 -13.50 5.54 14.10
CA LEU A 729 -12.56 5.60 12.99
C LEU A 729 -12.21 4.20 12.50
N TYR A 730 -11.79 3.32 13.41
CA TYR A 730 -11.44 1.97 13.01
C TYR A 730 -12.65 1.18 12.51
N LYS A 731 -13.85 1.41 13.07
CA LYS A 731 -15.07 0.73 12.60
C LYS A 731 -15.44 1.12 11.17
N ILE A 732 -15.21 2.37 10.80
CA ILE A 732 -15.37 2.83 9.42
C ILE A 732 -14.39 2.10 8.52
N LEU A 733 -13.09 2.10 8.87
CA LEU A 733 -12.07 1.37 8.10
C LEU A 733 -12.41 -0.10 7.90
N GLU A 734 -12.87 -0.81 8.94
CA GLU A 734 -13.33 -2.21 8.84
C GLU A 734 -14.49 -2.37 7.86
N ASN A 735 -15.49 -1.49 7.93
CA ASN A 735 -16.72 -1.66 7.16
C ASN A 735 -16.54 -1.28 5.68
N THR A 736 -15.51 -0.49 5.36
CA THR A 736 -15.26 0.01 4.00
C THR A 736 -14.07 -0.64 3.31
N ALA A 737 -13.32 -1.49 4.03
CA ALA A 737 -12.21 -2.25 3.48
C ALA A 737 -12.67 -3.19 2.35
N TRP A 738 -11.76 -3.45 1.42
CA TRP A 738 -11.92 -4.48 0.41
C TRP A 738 -11.52 -5.83 1.00
N ASP A 739 -12.51 -6.67 1.24
CA ASP A 739 -12.39 -8.02 1.81
C ASP A 739 -11.38 -8.90 1.04
N LEU A 740 -10.54 -9.63 1.77
CA LEU A 740 -9.47 -10.46 1.22
C LEU A 740 -9.51 -11.87 1.83
N ASP A 741 -8.98 -12.84 1.10
CA ASP A 741 -8.97 -14.24 1.52
C ASP A 741 -7.73 -14.58 2.38
N ASP A 742 -7.87 -15.48 3.35
CA ASP A 742 -6.74 -16.20 3.92
C ASP A 742 -6.40 -17.39 2.99
N PRO A 743 -5.28 -17.36 2.23
CA PRO A 743 -4.96 -18.44 1.31
C PRO A 743 -4.67 -19.80 2.01
N TYR A 744 -4.64 -19.84 3.34
CA TYR A 744 -4.42 -21.04 4.14
C TYR A 744 -5.71 -21.68 4.67
N THR A 745 -6.87 -21.10 4.41
CA THR A 745 -8.19 -21.66 4.75
C THR A 745 -8.93 -22.16 3.50
N PRO A 746 -9.91 -23.07 3.64
CA PRO A 746 -10.65 -23.59 2.48
C PRO A 746 -11.73 -22.61 1.98
N GLY A 747 -11.50 -22.01 0.80
CA GLY A 747 -12.46 -21.12 0.14
C GLY A 747 -12.40 -19.70 0.70
N PHE A 748 -13.18 -18.79 0.12
CA PHE A 748 -13.11 -17.36 0.47
C PHE A 748 -13.66 -17.08 1.87
N ASP A 749 -12.81 -16.59 2.78
CA ASP A 749 -13.17 -16.17 4.13
C ASP A 749 -13.87 -14.80 4.15
N ALA A 750 -15.18 -14.77 3.89
CA ALA A 750 -15.91 -13.51 3.87
C ALA A 750 -15.93 -12.79 5.23
N GLY A 751 -15.45 -11.54 5.26
CA GLY A 751 -15.47 -10.65 6.42
C GLY A 751 -14.17 -10.71 7.23
N PHE A 752 -14.28 -10.87 8.55
CA PHE A 752 -13.08 -10.89 9.39
C PHE A 752 -12.41 -12.27 9.39
N ASP A 753 -11.13 -12.30 9.04
CA ASP A 753 -10.22 -13.42 9.27
C ASP A 753 -8.94 -12.95 10.01
N TYR A 754 -8.17 -13.88 10.57
CA TYR A 754 -6.99 -13.53 11.37
C TYR A 754 -5.73 -13.24 10.53
N ALA A 755 -5.76 -13.43 9.21
CA ALA A 755 -4.65 -13.16 8.32
C ALA A 755 -4.80 -11.78 7.65
N SER A 756 -5.95 -11.49 7.04
CA SER A 756 -6.23 -10.22 6.35
C SER A 756 -6.97 -9.19 7.22
N GLY A 757 -7.49 -9.61 8.38
CA GLY A 757 -8.34 -8.75 9.19
C GLY A 757 -9.69 -8.56 8.50
N TYR A 758 -10.12 -7.31 8.32
CA TYR A 758 -11.30 -6.98 7.50
C TYR A 758 -10.95 -6.68 6.03
N GLY A 759 -9.71 -6.95 5.60
CA GLY A 759 -9.25 -6.70 4.23
C GLY A 759 -8.46 -5.40 4.05
N LEU A 760 -8.25 -5.01 2.78
CA LEU A 760 -7.44 -3.86 2.37
C LEU A 760 -8.19 -2.54 2.56
N ILE A 761 -7.59 -1.59 3.28
CA ILE A 761 -8.17 -0.25 3.47
C ILE A 761 -8.42 0.45 2.12
N GLN A 762 -9.57 1.10 1.99
CA GLN A 762 -9.97 1.93 0.85
C GLN A 762 -10.39 3.32 1.35
N ALA A 763 -9.56 4.33 1.08
CA ALA A 763 -9.70 5.70 1.59
C ALA A 763 -10.93 6.41 1.02
N ASP A 764 -11.20 6.23 -0.27
CA ASP A 764 -12.36 6.79 -0.96
C ASP A 764 -13.67 6.37 -0.27
N ARG A 765 -13.85 5.07 -0.02
CA ARG A 765 -15.04 4.52 0.64
C ARG A 765 -15.14 4.94 2.11
N ALA A 766 -14.02 4.93 2.82
CA ALA A 766 -13.96 5.33 4.23
C ALA A 766 -14.43 6.77 4.40
N ILE A 767 -13.92 7.70 3.58
CA ILE A 767 -14.25 9.13 3.67
C ILE A 767 -15.64 9.42 3.11
N ASP A 768 -16.07 8.72 2.06
CA ASP A 768 -17.45 8.80 1.55
C ASP A 768 -18.46 8.44 2.64
N SER A 769 -18.18 7.40 3.42
CA SER A 769 -19.06 6.97 4.53
C SER A 769 -19.19 8.01 5.64
N ILE A 770 -18.17 8.85 5.84
CA ILE A 770 -18.15 9.94 6.82
C ILE A 770 -18.99 11.11 6.30
N ILE A 771 -18.77 11.51 5.04
CA ILE A 771 -19.34 12.73 4.47
C ILE A 771 -20.79 12.53 4.03
N ASN A 772 -21.08 11.43 3.34
CA ASN A 772 -22.36 11.20 2.67
C ASN A 772 -23.33 10.31 3.47
N GLN A 773 -22.95 9.84 4.66
CA GLN A 773 -23.76 9.03 5.58
C GLN A 773 -24.59 7.95 4.86
N LEU A 774 -24.03 6.76 4.65
CA LEU A 774 -24.85 5.60 4.31
C LEU A 774 -25.89 5.35 5.43
N THR A 775 -27.12 5.76 5.16
CA THR A 775 -28.35 5.27 5.81
C THR A 775 -28.60 3.80 5.50
#